data_AF-A0A364MRR4-F1
#
_entry.id   AF-A0A364MRR4-F1
#
_cell.length_a   1.000
_cell.length_b   1.000
_cell.length_c   1.000
_cell.angle_alpha   90.00
_cell.angle_beta   90.00
_cell.angle_gamma   90.00
#
_symmetry.space_group_name_H-M   'P 1'
#
loop_
_entity.id
_entity.type
_entity.pdbx_description
1 polymer ?
#
loop_
_entity_poly.entity_id
_entity_poly.type
_entity_poly.pdbx_seq_one_letter_code
_entity_poly.pdbx_strand_id
1 'polypeptide(L)'
;MAEAAKTDKTGWFKRTGWLSFLQGRNLAHLGYQARLPDRNEAKLLLAATLTEELIEKSVRGLATLPQETRRWLRSAQQTEIDQRPLARLQNPESQATYTSYMVRFVCFYLRIVADEERRVDEYIAQKDQAVGVDSASDKDAGTESEYNDSDIEGTVDSNNNDSVVLQRQPRRVVQANKIKDARELFTWKDNQKALAMQLWLTLGNSNAAAQTNALLDSLASFILTGYGSDEFSSGLVQYLAVLGIDTQTNRLRTAKNFSYMLAGVVYCVRVLAAEKILPAAERNDQTEEDRERFLALRRQYLADGSYSPMSIMLSLLAYGKHAALNEGNAGNAYWSPDKRIFYLSGRPIVIERFRTMAQSMEVEVEDAFWQMCWVDCIADRFTVDLAQIQDDVTFTTRGRSFVTVPGNRLSDGLAWMLKRARSTESGMRLQTSDGRWRSNKVREYLRQVDRFLALLLGCVHMESGQPARGSEIITMRHRNGLLQDRNVFVVDGAVMTVVRYHKSQSQWDKPKVVPRFLPPRLGQVMVLYLSYLQPFREYLVATVLGGGLDDYIWSNEQGAWGTDRLTKVLRRETGKRLGVELSTLGYRHTAVGIGRVKVGESFGKGYQDEVGEIEEAEVDEEEEDLIELQNSRTTVMGVGNYSVSIDIVKHLSTRSIDAFRALSTAWHRFLGVDGQAQAPEERRLPRKRPMRESISALPIHRKEKAVRVEDARAAAVQRALQQVLGKQDVGFRSMEQEQALYAVLDKTTPLVVVLPTGGGKSLLFTVPACIEESGVTVVIVPYRALIEDLVSRICNCGIDCMEWKHGENNPASVVVVSADVAGDITSNGNFLGRVSSTLYSAALAGKSA
;
A
#
# COMPACT_ATOMS: atom_id res chain seq x y z
N MET A 1 -29.84 -12.95 -14.57
CA MET A 1 -29.60 -12.44 -13.20
C MET A 1 -29.81 -13.52 -12.14
N ALA A 2 -30.98 -14.19 -12.06
CA ALA A 2 -31.23 -15.26 -11.09
C ALA A 2 -30.28 -16.48 -11.19
N GLU A 3 -29.84 -16.83 -12.41
CA GLU A 3 -28.84 -17.89 -12.63
C GLU A 3 -27.42 -17.45 -12.22
N ALA A 4 -27.10 -16.16 -12.34
CA ALA A 4 -25.82 -15.59 -11.92
C ALA A 4 -25.70 -15.54 -10.38
N ALA A 5 -26.81 -15.30 -9.66
CA ALA A 5 -26.84 -15.36 -8.20
C ALA A 5 -26.46 -16.75 -7.66
N LYS A 6 -26.83 -17.83 -8.38
CA LYS A 6 -26.47 -19.22 -8.02
C LYS A 6 -24.98 -19.52 -8.21
N THR A 7 -24.26 -18.71 -8.98
CA THR A 7 -22.83 -18.86 -9.24
C THR A 7 -21.94 -18.02 -8.32
N ASP A 8 -22.53 -17.10 -7.54
CA ASP A 8 -21.79 -16.27 -6.58
C ASP A 8 -21.49 -17.09 -5.32
N LYS A 9 -20.20 -17.41 -5.13
CA LYS A 9 -19.72 -18.14 -3.95
C LYS A 9 -19.34 -17.22 -2.78
N THR A 10 -19.35 -15.91 -3.00
CA THR A 10 -18.90 -14.92 -2.02
C THR A 10 -20.03 -14.33 -1.20
N GLY A 11 -21.27 -14.42 -1.70
CA GLY A 11 -22.42 -13.70 -1.14
C GLY A 11 -22.42 -12.20 -1.46
N TRP A 12 -21.42 -11.68 -2.17
CA TRP A 12 -21.29 -10.27 -2.55
C TRP A 12 -22.55 -9.72 -3.22
N PHE A 13 -23.05 -10.38 -4.25
CA PHE A 13 -24.21 -9.89 -4.99
C PHE A 13 -25.53 -10.04 -4.24
N LYS A 14 -25.57 -10.94 -3.25
CA LYS A 14 -26.68 -11.04 -2.30
C LYS A 14 -26.62 -9.88 -1.30
N ARG A 15 -25.43 -9.57 -0.76
CA ARG A 15 -25.23 -8.47 0.20
C ARG A 15 -25.49 -7.10 -0.42
N THR A 16 -25.06 -6.88 -1.66
CA THR A 16 -25.26 -5.60 -2.35
C THR A 16 -26.66 -5.41 -2.92
N GLY A 17 -27.45 -6.47 -3.10
CA GLY A 17 -28.77 -6.39 -3.72
C GLY A 17 -28.78 -5.93 -5.18
N TRP A 18 -27.62 -5.83 -5.84
CA TRP A 18 -27.54 -5.26 -7.20
C TRP A 18 -28.27 -6.09 -8.25
N LEU A 19 -28.30 -7.41 -8.10
CA LEU A 19 -28.95 -8.29 -9.08
C LEU A 19 -30.47 -8.09 -9.13
N SER A 20 -31.11 -7.86 -7.98
CA SER A 20 -32.53 -7.54 -7.89
C SER A 20 -32.79 -6.10 -8.32
N PHE A 21 -31.97 -5.15 -7.87
CA PHE A 21 -32.15 -3.73 -8.18
C PHE A 21 -32.00 -3.43 -9.69
N LEU A 22 -31.05 -4.08 -10.37
CA LEU A 22 -30.79 -3.89 -11.80
C LEU A 22 -31.59 -4.86 -12.70
N GLN A 23 -32.55 -5.60 -12.14
CA GLN A 23 -33.31 -6.59 -12.89
C GLN A 23 -34.13 -5.94 -14.02
N GLY A 24 -34.05 -6.52 -15.22
CA GLY A 24 -34.78 -6.03 -16.40
C GLY A 24 -34.19 -4.77 -17.06
N ARG A 25 -33.07 -4.25 -16.57
CA ARG A 25 -32.40 -3.04 -17.10
C ARG A 25 -31.29 -3.37 -18.09
N ASN A 26 -31.03 -2.46 -19.02
CA ASN A 26 -29.88 -2.58 -19.93
C ASN A 26 -28.60 -2.07 -19.25
N LEU A 27 -27.76 -3.00 -18.78
CA LEU A 27 -26.51 -2.67 -18.09
C LEU A 27 -25.54 -1.84 -18.94
N ALA A 28 -25.49 -2.07 -20.26
CA ALA A 28 -24.61 -1.31 -21.14
C ALA A 28 -25.07 0.15 -21.26
N HIS A 29 -26.38 0.40 -21.33
CA HIS A 29 -26.93 1.75 -21.33
C HIS A 29 -26.72 2.44 -19.98
N LEU A 30 -27.01 1.77 -18.85
CA LEU A 30 -26.79 2.33 -17.52
C LEU A 30 -25.32 2.68 -17.26
N GLY A 31 -24.41 1.74 -17.53
CA GLY A 31 -22.98 1.97 -17.38
C GLY A 31 -22.46 3.09 -18.30
N TYR A 32 -23.05 3.25 -19.49
CA TYR A 32 -22.73 4.37 -20.39
C TYR A 32 -23.18 5.72 -19.81
N GLN A 33 -24.28 5.80 -19.06
CA GLN A 33 -24.72 7.06 -18.44
C GLN A 33 -23.83 7.51 -17.27
N ALA A 34 -23.08 6.61 -16.64
CA ALA A 34 -22.13 6.92 -15.57
C ALA A 34 -20.70 7.27 -16.06
N ARG A 35 -20.50 7.48 -17.38
CA ARG A 35 -19.20 7.82 -17.95
C ARG A 35 -18.79 9.27 -17.67
N LEU A 36 -17.50 9.56 -17.79
CA LEU A 36 -16.99 10.95 -17.82
C LEU A 36 -17.54 11.70 -19.04
N PRO A 37 -17.76 13.02 -18.96
CA PRO A 37 -18.36 13.79 -20.04
C PRO A 37 -17.48 13.83 -21.28
N ASP A 38 -18.13 13.88 -22.44
CA ASP A 38 -17.46 14.05 -23.73
C ASP A 38 -17.52 15.50 -24.22
N ARG A 39 -16.85 15.79 -25.36
CA ARG A 39 -16.76 17.16 -25.93
C ARG A 39 -18.11 17.76 -26.31
N ASN A 40 -19.16 16.94 -26.46
CA ASN A 40 -20.50 17.41 -26.83
C ASN A 40 -21.36 17.73 -25.61
N GLU A 41 -20.88 17.46 -24.39
CA GLU A 41 -21.60 17.69 -23.14
C GLU A 41 -21.02 18.90 -22.37
N ALA A 42 -21.06 20.09 -22.96
CA ALA A 42 -20.38 21.30 -22.44
C ALA A 42 -20.73 21.65 -20.97
N LYS A 43 -22.01 21.62 -20.59
CA LYS A 43 -22.42 21.84 -19.18
C LYS A 43 -21.86 20.77 -18.24
N LEU A 44 -21.78 19.52 -18.68
CA LEU A 44 -21.21 18.43 -17.86
C LEU A 44 -19.69 18.50 -17.78
N LEU A 45 -19.00 18.97 -18.83
CA LEU A 45 -17.56 19.29 -18.76
C LEU A 45 -17.28 20.35 -17.70
N LEU A 46 -18.09 21.41 -17.65
CA LEU A 46 -17.98 22.43 -16.61
C LEU A 46 -18.26 21.85 -15.22
N ALA A 47 -19.32 21.06 -15.06
CA ALA A 47 -19.64 20.38 -13.80
C ALA A 47 -18.49 19.44 -13.34
N ALA A 48 -17.84 18.75 -14.28
CA ALA A 48 -16.69 17.90 -13.99
C ALA A 48 -15.51 18.73 -13.45
N THR A 49 -15.13 19.81 -14.14
CA THR A 49 -14.06 20.71 -13.68
C THR A 49 -14.37 21.29 -12.31
N LEU A 50 -15.59 21.78 -12.08
CA LEU A 50 -16.01 22.31 -10.78
C LEU A 50 -15.95 21.25 -9.67
N THR A 51 -16.30 20.00 -9.97
CA THR A 51 -16.22 18.89 -9.02
C THR A 51 -14.77 18.57 -8.66
N GLU A 52 -13.86 18.59 -9.64
CA GLU A 52 -12.42 18.40 -9.41
C GLU A 52 -11.85 19.52 -8.53
N GLU A 53 -12.17 20.78 -8.84
CA GLU A 53 -11.75 21.95 -8.08
C GLU A 53 -12.31 21.96 -6.66
N LEU A 54 -13.60 21.63 -6.49
CA LEU A 54 -14.24 21.53 -5.18
C LEU A 54 -13.56 20.47 -4.31
N ILE A 55 -13.33 19.27 -4.83
CA ILE A 55 -12.67 18.20 -4.07
C ILE A 55 -11.22 18.59 -3.72
N GLU A 56 -10.47 19.18 -4.65
CA GLU A 56 -9.11 19.67 -4.34
C GLU A 56 -9.11 20.76 -3.27
N LYS A 57 -10.07 21.69 -3.32
CA LYS A 57 -10.27 22.71 -2.27
C LYS A 57 -10.55 22.05 -0.92
N SER A 58 -11.51 21.13 -0.86
CA SER A 58 -11.87 20.41 0.37
C SER A 58 -10.69 19.59 0.92
N VAL A 59 -9.92 18.93 0.07
CA VAL A 59 -8.72 18.16 0.47
C VAL A 59 -7.63 19.06 1.02
N ARG A 60 -7.40 20.23 0.41
CA ARG A 60 -6.48 21.24 0.94
C ARG A 60 -6.94 21.77 2.30
N GLY A 61 -8.25 21.95 2.46
CA GLY A 61 -8.89 22.33 3.72
C GLY A 61 -8.68 21.34 4.86
N LEU A 62 -8.35 20.06 4.60
CA LEU A 62 -8.06 19.10 5.67
C LEU A 62 -6.89 19.56 6.55
N ALA A 63 -5.87 20.20 5.99
CA ALA A 63 -4.72 20.65 6.77
C ALA A 63 -5.06 21.73 7.80
N THR A 64 -6.19 22.43 7.63
CA THR A 64 -6.66 23.47 8.57
C THR A 64 -7.56 22.91 9.69
N LEU A 65 -7.97 21.64 9.61
CA LEU A 65 -8.71 20.96 10.67
C LEU A 65 -7.78 20.55 11.84
N PRO A 66 -8.26 20.70 13.10
CA PRO A 66 -7.62 20.07 14.24
C PRO A 66 -7.40 18.56 14.01
N GLN A 67 -6.30 18.03 14.52
CA GLN A 67 -5.94 16.62 14.34
C GLN A 67 -7.06 15.69 14.84
N GLU A 68 -7.69 16.02 15.97
CA GLU A 68 -8.78 15.24 16.55
C GLU A 68 -10.03 15.20 15.66
N THR A 69 -10.44 16.33 15.09
CA THR A 69 -11.57 16.38 14.13
C THR A 69 -11.29 15.51 12.91
N ARG A 70 -10.04 15.46 12.43
CA ARG A 70 -9.64 14.57 11.34
C ARG A 70 -9.66 13.09 11.72
N ARG A 71 -9.40 12.76 12.98
CA ARG A 71 -9.49 11.38 13.51
C ARG A 71 -10.96 10.94 13.60
N TRP A 72 -11.84 11.82 14.08
CA TRP A 72 -13.29 11.60 14.05
C TRP A 72 -13.82 11.42 12.63
N LEU A 73 -13.34 12.24 11.69
CA LEU A 73 -13.74 12.17 10.28
C LEU A 73 -13.29 10.87 9.61
N ARG A 74 -12.13 10.33 10.00
CA ARG A 74 -11.60 9.05 9.47
C ARG A 74 -12.28 7.82 10.10
N SER A 75 -12.75 7.94 11.34
CA SER A 75 -13.34 6.80 12.03
C SER A 75 -14.63 6.32 11.34
N ALA A 76 -14.78 5.01 11.21
CA ALA A 76 -16.05 4.38 10.87
C ALA A 76 -16.97 4.27 12.09
N GLN A 77 -16.42 4.15 13.29
CA GLN A 77 -17.16 3.87 14.52
C GLN A 77 -17.93 5.09 15.03
N GLN A 78 -19.16 4.93 15.52
CA GLN A 78 -19.97 6.07 15.98
C GLN A 78 -19.36 6.82 17.18
N THR A 79 -18.72 6.10 18.09
CA THR A 79 -18.29 6.60 19.41
C THR A 79 -16.78 6.66 19.60
N GLU A 80 -16.01 6.18 18.63
CA GLU A 80 -14.56 6.07 18.75
C GLU A 80 -13.84 6.87 17.67
N ILE A 81 -12.70 7.44 18.03
CA ILE A 81 -11.79 8.10 17.10
C ILE A 81 -10.85 7.10 16.46
N ASP A 82 -10.56 7.29 15.17
CA ASP A 82 -9.52 6.53 14.50
C ASP A 82 -8.16 6.93 15.10
N GLN A 83 -7.22 6.00 15.17
CA GLN A 83 -5.87 6.31 15.64
C GLN A 83 -5.20 7.36 14.73
N ARG A 84 -5.59 7.42 13.45
CA ARG A 84 -4.99 8.27 12.42
C ARG A 84 -5.95 9.39 12.01
N PRO A 85 -5.43 10.59 11.72
CA PRO A 85 -6.24 11.61 11.09
C PRO A 85 -6.51 11.26 9.62
N LEU A 86 -7.66 11.67 9.08
CA LEU A 86 -7.88 11.74 7.64
C LEU A 86 -6.86 12.73 7.04
N ALA A 87 -6.26 12.40 5.91
CA ALA A 87 -5.22 13.22 5.30
C ALA A 87 -5.32 13.22 3.77
N ARG A 88 -4.60 14.14 3.14
CA ARG A 88 -4.38 14.12 1.69
C ARG A 88 -3.68 12.83 1.27
N LEU A 89 -4.13 12.24 0.17
CA LEU A 89 -3.48 11.06 -0.40
C LEU A 89 -2.07 11.40 -0.89
N GLN A 90 -1.11 10.53 -0.62
CA GLN A 90 0.30 10.75 -1.00
C GLN A 90 0.50 10.73 -2.52
N ASN A 91 -0.28 9.93 -3.25
CA ASN A 91 -0.21 9.85 -4.70
C ASN A 91 -1.30 10.74 -5.35
N PRO A 92 -0.92 11.80 -6.08
CA PRO A 92 -1.87 12.64 -6.81
C PRO A 92 -2.74 11.87 -7.81
N GLU A 93 -2.21 10.81 -8.43
CA GLU A 93 -2.97 9.98 -9.38
C GLU A 93 -4.10 9.20 -8.69
N SER A 94 -3.88 8.75 -7.45
CA SER A 94 -4.91 8.09 -6.64
C SER A 94 -6.03 9.07 -6.31
N GLN A 95 -5.68 10.31 -5.93
CA GLN A 95 -6.66 11.37 -5.67
C GLN A 95 -7.47 11.68 -6.94
N ALA A 96 -6.83 11.85 -8.09
CA ALA A 96 -7.53 12.07 -9.37
C ALA A 96 -8.47 10.91 -9.71
N THR A 97 -8.05 9.67 -9.45
CA THR A 97 -8.90 8.48 -9.64
C THR A 97 -10.13 8.52 -8.74
N TYR A 98 -9.96 8.86 -7.45
CA TYR A 98 -11.07 8.95 -6.50
C TYR A 98 -12.05 10.05 -6.86
N THR A 99 -11.51 11.24 -7.18
CA THR A 99 -12.28 12.38 -7.70
C THR A 99 -13.10 11.99 -8.93
N SER A 100 -12.54 11.18 -9.84
CA SER A 100 -13.25 10.75 -11.05
C SER A 100 -14.54 9.96 -10.75
N TYR A 101 -14.63 9.24 -9.63
CA TYR A 101 -15.86 8.53 -9.25
C TYR A 101 -16.96 9.49 -8.80
N MET A 102 -16.61 10.61 -8.17
CA MET A 102 -17.57 11.67 -7.84
C MET A 102 -17.96 12.49 -9.06
N VAL A 103 -17.03 12.79 -9.96
CA VAL A 103 -17.33 13.45 -11.25
C VAL A 103 -18.36 12.63 -12.03
N ARG A 104 -18.17 11.30 -12.10
CA ARG A 104 -19.13 10.39 -12.74
C ARG A 104 -20.50 10.40 -12.06
N PHE A 105 -20.56 10.51 -10.74
CA PHE A 105 -21.83 10.64 -10.01
C PHE A 105 -22.55 11.94 -10.39
N VAL A 106 -21.84 13.08 -10.35
CA VAL A 106 -22.37 14.39 -10.75
C VAL A 106 -22.91 14.35 -12.17
N CYS A 107 -22.12 13.80 -13.10
CA CYS A 107 -22.55 13.65 -14.48
C CYS A 107 -23.75 12.72 -14.63
N PHE A 108 -23.84 11.66 -13.83
CA PHE A 108 -24.94 10.69 -13.89
C PHE A 108 -26.29 11.33 -13.57
N TYR A 109 -26.42 12.01 -12.43
CA TYR A 109 -27.70 12.63 -12.07
C TYR A 109 -28.00 13.89 -12.90
N LEU A 110 -26.98 14.64 -13.33
CA LEU A 110 -27.20 15.80 -14.23
C LEU A 110 -27.62 15.39 -15.64
N ARG A 111 -27.20 14.22 -16.14
CA ARG A 111 -27.74 13.69 -17.41
C ARG A 111 -29.23 13.39 -17.32
N ILE A 112 -29.71 12.94 -16.16
CA ILE A 112 -31.14 12.70 -15.92
C ILE A 112 -31.90 14.03 -15.94
N VAL A 113 -31.37 15.07 -15.26
CA VAL A 113 -31.95 16.43 -15.30
C VAL A 113 -31.98 16.98 -16.74
N ALA A 114 -30.88 16.81 -17.49
CA ALA A 114 -30.77 17.28 -18.87
C ALA A 114 -31.77 16.60 -19.83
N ASP A 115 -32.07 15.32 -19.60
CA ASP A 115 -33.08 14.60 -20.40
C ASP A 115 -34.50 15.06 -20.06
N GLU A 116 -34.78 15.33 -18.77
CA GLU A 116 -36.06 15.90 -18.36
C GLU A 116 -36.29 17.29 -18.97
N GLU A 117 -35.30 18.18 -18.90
CA GLU A 117 -35.36 19.51 -19.52
C GLU A 117 -35.63 19.40 -21.02
N ARG A 118 -34.86 18.55 -21.74
CA ARG A 118 -35.05 18.34 -23.18
C ARG A 118 -36.48 17.87 -23.51
N ARG A 119 -37.06 16.98 -22.70
CA ARG A 119 -38.44 16.50 -22.92
C ARG A 119 -39.48 17.58 -22.67
N VAL A 120 -39.25 18.46 -21.70
CA VAL A 120 -40.12 19.63 -21.47
C VAL A 120 -40.04 20.58 -22.66
N ASP A 121 -38.83 20.85 -23.16
CA ASP A 121 -38.64 21.68 -24.36
C ASP A 121 -39.29 21.07 -25.60
N GLU A 122 -39.14 19.75 -25.80
CA GLU A 122 -39.78 19.01 -26.90
C GLU A 122 -41.32 19.05 -26.79
N TYR A 123 -41.87 18.95 -25.58
CA TYR A 123 -43.30 19.04 -25.34
C TYR A 123 -43.84 20.45 -25.58
N ILE A 124 -43.13 21.49 -25.12
CA ILE A 124 -43.47 22.89 -25.38
C ILE A 124 -43.44 23.15 -26.89
N ALA A 125 -42.38 22.73 -27.59
CA ALA A 125 -42.25 22.88 -29.03
C ALA A 125 -43.39 22.16 -29.80
N GLN A 126 -43.82 20.99 -29.35
CA GLN A 126 -44.95 20.26 -29.95
C GLN A 126 -46.29 20.95 -29.65
N LYS A 127 -46.46 21.50 -28.44
CA LYS A 127 -47.66 22.25 -28.06
C LYS A 127 -47.76 23.57 -28.83
N ASP A 128 -46.66 24.30 -28.99
CA ASP A 128 -46.62 25.54 -29.76
C ASP A 128 -46.88 25.28 -31.27
N GLN A 129 -46.50 24.10 -31.78
CA GLN A 129 -46.86 23.66 -33.14
C GLN A 129 -48.34 23.27 -33.26
N ALA A 130 -48.97 22.75 -32.19
CA ALA A 130 -50.39 22.39 -32.17
C ALA A 130 -51.33 23.61 -32.03
N VAL A 131 -50.90 24.66 -31.32
CA VAL A 131 -51.69 25.90 -31.13
C VAL A 131 -51.68 26.80 -32.38
N GLY A 132 -50.74 26.58 -33.32
CA GLY A 132 -50.66 27.31 -34.60
C GLY A 132 -51.65 26.86 -35.67
N VAL A 133 -52.47 25.83 -35.42
CA VAL A 133 -53.48 25.31 -36.35
C VAL A 133 -54.76 25.04 -35.58
N ASP A 134 -55.50 26.11 -35.24
CA ASP A 134 -56.96 26.08 -35.10
C ASP A 134 -57.50 27.52 -35.03
N SER A 135 -57.66 28.09 -36.22
CA SER A 135 -58.52 29.25 -36.46
C SER A 135 -59.38 28.99 -37.69
N ALA A 136 -60.31 28.02 -37.60
CA ALA A 136 -61.56 28.05 -38.36
C ALA A 136 -62.57 27.01 -37.85
N SER A 137 -63.68 27.52 -37.28
CA SER A 137 -65.03 26.89 -37.16
C SER A 137 -65.15 25.62 -36.32
N ASP A 138 -66.18 25.34 -35.54
CA ASP A 138 -67.41 26.02 -35.14
C ASP A 138 -67.89 25.27 -33.87
N LYS A 139 -68.84 25.88 -33.16
CA LYS A 139 -69.70 25.38 -32.08
C LYS A 139 -69.83 23.84 -31.94
N ASP A 140 -69.77 23.31 -30.71
CA ASP A 140 -70.96 23.06 -29.89
C ASP A 140 -70.64 22.42 -28.52
N ALA A 141 -71.58 22.59 -27.61
CA ALA A 141 -71.56 22.19 -26.20
C ALA A 141 -71.66 20.68 -25.95
N GLY A 142 -71.27 20.22 -24.75
CA GLY A 142 -71.81 18.99 -24.17
C GLY A 142 -70.85 18.16 -23.32
N THR A 143 -70.89 18.41 -22.00
CA THR A 143 -71.06 17.45 -20.89
C THR A 143 -70.50 16.01 -20.96
N GLU A 144 -69.75 15.65 -19.90
CA GLU A 144 -69.65 14.30 -19.24
C GLU A 144 -69.20 13.11 -20.12
N SER A 145 -68.60 12.00 -19.68
CA SER A 145 -68.22 11.40 -18.40
C SER A 145 -67.36 10.15 -18.72
N GLU A 146 -66.56 9.72 -17.74
CA GLU A 146 -66.31 8.31 -17.39
C GLU A 146 -65.60 7.29 -18.31
N TYR A 147 -64.55 6.71 -17.73
CA TYR A 147 -64.10 5.31 -17.65
C TYR A 147 -64.16 4.31 -18.84
N ASN A 148 -63.11 3.47 -18.80
CA ASN A 148 -63.01 2.08 -19.23
C ASN A 148 -62.97 1.82 -20.74
N ASP A 149 -62.40 0.74 -21.25
CA ASP A 149 -61.47 -0.33 -20.84
C ASP A 149 -61.38 -1.22 -22.10
N SER A 150 -60.44 -2.16 -22.12
CA SER A 150 -60.41 -3.37 -22.94
C SER A 150 -60.02 -3.25 -24.43
N ASP A 151 -58.82 -3.77 -24.69
CA ASP A 151 -58.55 -4.94 -25.54
C ASP A 151 -59.42 -5.17 -26.78
N ILE A 152 -58.76 -5.49 -27.91
CA ILE A 152 -58.98 -6.76 -28.64
C ILE A 152 -57.97 -6.88 -29.80
N GLU A 153 -57.31 -8.04 -29.82
CA GLU A 153 -56.47 -8.58 -30.89
C GLU A 153 -57.28 -8.90 -32.16
N GLY A 154 -56.64 -8.84 -33.33
CA GLY A 154 -57.26 -9.29 -34.58
C GLY A 154 -56.28 -9.42 -35.74
N THR A 155 -55.87 -10.65 -35.98
CA THR A 155 -54.96 -11.19 -37.01
C THR A 155 -55.44 -11.12 -38.46
N VAL A 156 -54.50 -10.75 -39.36
CA VAL A 156 -54.07 -11.39 -40.63
C VAL A 156 -55.12 -11.94 -41.64
N ASP A 157 -55.10 -11.42 -42.88
CA ASP A 157 -54.85 -12.17 -44.14
C ASP A 157 -54.91 -11.21 -45.36
N SER A 158 -53.83 -10.99 -46.11
CA SER A 158 -53.39 -11.70 -47.34
C SER A 158 -54.17 -11.30 -48.62
N ASN A 159 -53.53 -10.54 -49.52
CA ASN A 159 -53.16 -10.99 -50.89
C ASN A 159 -52.89 -9.84 -51.90
N ASN A 160 -51.85 -10.11 -52.70
CA ASN A 160 -51.56 -9.67 -54.07
C ASN A 160 -50.91 -8.30 -54.38
N ASN A 161 -49.59 -8.40 -54.61
CA ASN A 161 -48.78 -7.89 -55.74
C ASN A 161 -49.61 -7.46 -56.98
N ASP A 162 -49.30 -6.40 -57.74
CA ASP A 162 -47.98 -5.95 -58.17
C ASP A 162 -47.98 -4.49 -58.70
N SER A 163 -46.85 -3.81 -58.47
CA SER A 163 -46.31 -2.62 -59.17
C SER A 163 -47.06 -1.27 -59.13
N VAL A 164 -46.84 -0.51 -58.04
CA VAL A 164 -46.87 0.96 -58.08
C VAL A 164 -45.63 1.51 -57.36
N VAL A 165 -44.85 2.32 -58.07
CA VAL A 165 -43.77 3.13 -57.49
C VAL A 165 -44.41 4.20 -56.60
N LEU A 166 -44.55 3.89 -55.31
CA LEU A 166 -44.87 4.86 -54.27
C LEU A 166 -43.59 5.20 -53.52
N GLN A 167 -43.26 6.50 -53.49
CA GLN A 167 -42.24 7.06 -52.61
C GLN A 167 -42.49 6.57 -51.18
N ARG A 168 -41.63 5.66 -50.70
CA ARG A 168 -41.60 5.26 -49.29
C ARG A 168 -41.21 6.50 -48.49
N GLN A 169 -42.16 7.02 -47.72
CA GLN A 169 -41.85 7.89 -46.60
C GLN A 169 -40.77 7.20 -45.75
N PRO A 170 -39.71 7.92 -45.34
CA PRO A 170 -38.66 7.33 -44.54
C PRO A 170 -39.26 6.85 -43.22
N ARG A 171 -39.17 5.53 -42.98
CA ARG A 171 -39.41 4.92 -41.66
C ARG A 171 -38.62 5.75 -40.64
N ARG A 172 -39.32 6.42 -39.71
CA ARG A 172 -38.71 7.01 -38.51
C ARG A 172 -37.92 5.90 -37.81
N VAL A 173 -36.60 5.94 -37.92
CA VAL A 173 -35.71 5.14 -37.09
C VAL A 173 -35.95 5.63 -35.66
N VAL A 174 -36.66 4.85 -34.85
CA VAL A 174 -36.82 5.13 -33.42
C VAL A 174 -35.42 5.05 -32.81
N GLN A 175 -34.82 6.21 -32.57
CA GLN A 175 -33.53 6.32 -31.91
C GLN A 175 -33.66 5.67 -30.52
N ALA A 176 -32.90 4.62 -30.24
CA ALA A 176 -32.98 3.91 -28.97
C ALA A 176 -32.73 4.89 -27.81
N ASN A 177 -33.71 5.06 -26.92
CA ASN A 177 -33.61 5.96 -25.78
C ASN A 177 -32.64 5.39 -24.73
N LYS A 178 -31.35 5.70 -24.89
CA LYS A 178 -30.25 5.18 -24.07
C LYS A 178 -30.26 5.66 -22.61
N ILE A 179 -31.11 6.64 -22.25
CA ILE A 179 -31.19 7.19 -20.88
C ILE A 179 -32.44 6.74 -20.12
N LYS A 180 -33.38 6.07 -20.80
CA LYS A 180 -34.63 5.54 -20.22
C LYS A 180 -34.39 4.77 -18.91
N ASP A 181 -33.48 3.80 -18.93
CA ASP A 181 -33.19 2.97 -17.74
C ASP A 181 -32.64 3.78 -16.58
N ALA A 182 -31.78 4.78 -16.83
CA ALA A 182 -31.23 5.62 -15.76
C ALA A 182 -32.31 6.51 -15.14
N ARG A 183 -33.20 7.08 -15.96
CA ARG A 183 -34.31 7.93 -15.50
C ARG A 183 -35.35 7.14 -14.69
N GLU A 184 -35.68 5.93 -15.10
CA GLU A 184 -36.66 5.08 -14.40
C GLU A 184 -36.09 4.44 -13.13
N LEU A 185 -34.77 4.26 -13.06
CA LEU A 185 -34.09 3.65 -11.92
C LEU A 185 -33.72 4.66 -10.84
N PHE A 186 -33.38 5.90 -11.22
CA PHE A 186 -32.92 6.91 -10.26
C PHE A 186 -34.09 7.59 -9.55
N THR A 187 -34.12 7.53 -8.23
CA THR A 187 -35.16 8.17 -7.42
C THR A 187 -34.60 9.37 -6.68
N TRP A 188 -35.32 10.48 -6.75
CA TRP A 188 -34.99 11.68 -6.00
C TRP A 188 -35.62 11.65 -4.62
N LYS A 189 -34.88 12.05 -3.60
CA LYS A 189 -35.35 12.18 -2.23
C LYS A 189 -35.32 13.63 -1.77
N ASP A 190 -36.27 14.02 -0.93
CA ASP A 190 -36.37 15.36 -0.33
C ASP A 190 -36.22 16.48 -1.40
N ASN A 191 -35.28 17.40 -1.22
CA ASN A 191 -35.00 18.50 -2.14
C ASN A 191 -33.89 18.21 -3.17
N GLN A 192 -33.42 16.96 -3.29
CA GLN A 192 -32.29 16.60 -4.16
C GLN A 192 -32.52 17.01 -5.62
N LYS A 193 -33.76 16.81 -6.13
CA LYS A 193 -34.11 17.19 -7.50
C LYS A 193 -34.03 18.70 -7.71
N ALA A 194 -34.57 19.48 -6.79
CA ALA A 194 -34.54 20.94 -6.85
C ALA A 194 -33.09 21.47 -6.82
N LEU A 195 -32.25 20.91 -5.94
CA LEU A 195 -30.83 21.29 -5.86
C LEU A 195 -30.05 20.90 -7.13
N ALA A 196 -30.32 19.74 -7.72
CA ALA A 196 -29.70 19.33 -8.98
C ALA A 196 -30.15 20.21 -10.17
N MET A 197 -31.42 20.62 -10.21
CA MET A 197 -31.93 21.59 -11.18
C MET A 197 -31.30 22.97 -10.99
N GLN A 198 -31.16 23.43 -9.74
CA GLN A 198 -30.47 24.69 -9.43
C GLN A 198 -29.01 24.66 -9.87
N LEU A 199 -28.30 23.57 -9.63
CA LEU A 199 -26.95 23.35 -10.17
C LEU A 199 -26.97 23.42 -11.71
N TRP A 200 -27.88 22.70 -12.36
CA TRP A 200 -27.98 22.67 -13.82
C TRP A 200 -28.21 24.05 -14.46
N LEU A 201 -29.02 24.89 -13.83
CA LEU A 201 -29.29 26.26 -14.25
C LEU A 201 -28.08 27.16 -14.00
N THR A 202 -27.44 27.06 -12.83
CA THR A 202 -26.28 27.90 -12.46
C THR A 202 -25.02 27.59 -13.29
N LEU A 203 -24.88 26.38 -13.84
CA LEU A 203 -23.82 26.05 -14.80
C LEU A 203 -23.87 26.90 -16.08
N GLY A 204 -25.02 27.54 -16.39
CA GLY A 204 -25.14 28.51 -17.48
C GLY A 204 -24.68 29.94 -17.14
N ASN A 205 -24.40 30.23 -15.87
CA ASN A 205 -24.07 31.57 -15.37
C ASN A 205 -22.56 31.79 -15.23
N SER A 206 -22.06 33.03 -15.20
CA SER A 206 -20.62 33.33 -15.08
C SER A 206 -20.08 33.43 -13.64
N ASN A 207 -20.86 33.06 -12.62
CA ASN A 207 -20.47 33.19 -11.21
C ASN A 207 -19.95 31.87 -10.64
N ALA A 208 -18.62 31.71 -10.59
CA ALA A 208 -17.95 30.51 -10.11
C ALA A 208 -18.25 30.16 -8.64
N ALA A 209 -18.43 31.16 -7.76
CA ALA A 209 -18.74 30.92 -6.34
C ALA A 209 -20.17 30.36 -6.18
N ALA A 210 -21.14 30.91 -6.91
CA ALA A 210 -22.51 30.41 -6.91
C ALA A 210 -22.59 28.98 -7.46
N GLN A 211 -21.84 28.67 -8.53
CA GLN A 211 -21.75 27.33 -9.10
C GLN A 211 -21.16 26.32 -8.11
N THR A 212 -20.07 26.70 -7.44
CA THR A 212 -19.41 25.84 -6.44
C THR A 212 -20.33 25.55 -5.26
N ASN A 213 -21.05 26.56 -4.77
CA ASN A 213 -22.02 26.38 -3.68
C ASN A 213 -23.20 25.51 -4.09
N ALA A 214 -23.79 25.74 -5.27
CA ALA A 214 -24.88 24.91 -5.78
C ALA A 214 -24.45 23.45 -5.97
N LEU A 215 -23.20 23.21 -6.39
CA LEU A 215 -22.62 21.88 -6.50
C LEU A 215 -22.45 21.22 -5.14
N LEU A 216 -21.87 21.95 -4.16
CA LEU A 216 -21.67 21.43 -2.81
C LEU A 216 -23.00 21.13 -2.12
N ASP A 217 -24.02 21.98 -2.29
CA ASP A 217 -25.37 21.77 -1.74
C ASP A 217 -26.04 20.54 -2.36
N SER A 218 -25.95 20.39 -3.69
CA SER A 218 -26.45 19.21 -4.39
C SER A 218 -25.77 17.94 -3.89
N LEU A 219 -24.43 17.89 -3.83
CA LEU A 219 -23.69 16.73 -3.32
C LEU A 219 -24.00 16.44 -1.85
N ALA A 220 -24.05 17.47 -1.00
CA ALA A 220 -24.37 17.32 0.41
C ALA A 220 -25.76 16.71 0.64
N SER A 221 -26.75 17.03 -0.21
CA SER A 221 -28.09 16.45 -0.11
C SER A 221 -28.14 14.94 -0.39
N PHE A 222 -27.17 14.40 -1.13
CA PHE A 222 -27.01 12.97 -1.34
C PHE A 222 -26.17 12.27 -0.27
N ILE A 223 -25.26 13.02 0.38
CA ILE A 223 -24.35 12.51 1.41
C ILE A 223 -25.00 12.51 2.79
N LEU A 224 -25.61 13.63 3.18
CA LEU A 224 -26.17 13.89 4.50
C LEU A 224 -27.67 13.59 4.51
N THR A 225 -28.01 12.36 4.13
CA THR A 225 -29.39 11.86 4.11
C THR A 225 -29.44 10.46 4.72
N GLY A 226 -30.59 10.07 5.28
CA GLY A 226 -30.85 8.69 5.68
C GLY A 226 -31.53 7.90 4.57
N TYR A 227 -31.57 6.57 4.63
CA TYR A 227 -32.31 5.73 3.66
C TYR A 227 -33.53 5.01 4.25
N GLY A 228 -33.79 5.13 5.56
CA GLY A 228 -34.95 4.49 6.19
C GLY A 228 -34.91 2.97 6.04
N SER A 229 -35.99 2.37 5.54
CA SER A 229 -36.11 0.91 5.35
C SER A 229 -35.61 0.38 4.01
N ASP A 230 -35.44 1.24 3.00
CA ASP A 230 -34.97 0.86 1.67
C ASP A 230 -33.63 1.54 1.35
N GLU A 231 -32.56 0.75 1.33
CA GLU A 231 -31.21 1.22 0.99
C GLU A 231 -31.16 1.92 -0.38
N PHE A 232 -31.95 1.44 -1.34
CA PHE A 232 -32.02 2.00 -2.69
C PHE A 232 -32.90 3.25 -2.78
N SER A 233 -33.45 3.77 -1.68
CA SER A 233 -34.04 5.12 -1.67
C SER A 233 -32.96 6.23 -1.75
N SER A 234 -31.69 5.89 -1.54
CA SER A 234 -30.57 6.82 -1.71
C SER A 234 -30.04 6.83 -3.15
N GLY A 235 -30.11 8.00 -3.80
CA GLY A 235 -29.52 8.20 -5.13
C GLY A 235 -28.01 7.90 -5.20
N LEU A 236 -27.25 8.10 -4.12
CA LEU A 236 -25.84 7.74 -4.07
C LEU A 236 -25.64 6.22 -4.07
N VAL A 237 -26.47 5.46 -3.34
CA VAL A 237 -26.44 3.99 -3.31
C VAL A 237 -26.87 3.40 -4.65
N GLN A 238 -27.91 3.97 -5.27
CA GLN A 238 -28.32 3.61 -6.64
C GLN A 238 -27.18 3.80 -7.64
N TYR A 239 -26.46 4.93 -7.54
CA TYR A 239 -25.28 5.19 -8.37
C TYR A 239 -24.17 4.17 -8.10
N LEU A 240 -23.92 3.74 -6.85
CA LEU A 240 -22.92 2.70 -6.56
C LEU A 240 -23.24 1.37 -7.28
N ALA A 241 -24.51 1.01 -7.40
CA ALA A 241 -24.92 -0.16 -8.19
C ALA A 241 -24.59 0.01 -9.69
N VAL A 242 -24.81 1.20 -10.24
CA VAL A 242 -24.44 1.53 -11.64
C VAL A 242 -22.92 1.56 -11.80
N LEU A 243 -22.18 2.11 -10.85
CA LEU A 243 -20.72 2.13 -10.83
C LEU A 243 -20.13 0.71 -10.74
N GLY A 244 -20.87 -0.22 -10.14
CA GLY A 244 -20.59 -1.64 -10.09
C GLY A 244 -20.63 -2.34 -11.45
N ILE A 245 -21.11 -1.68 -12.51
CA ILE A 245 -21.11 -2.23 -13.88
C ILE A 245 -19.75 -2.02 -14.54
N ASP A 246 -19.15 -3.11 -15.01
CA ASP A 246 -17.99 -3.08 -15.90
C ASP A 246 -18.46 -2.97 -17.35
N THR A 247 -18.28 -1.79 -17.95
CA THR A 247 -18.75 -1.49 -19.30
C THR A 247 -18.01 -2.22 -20.41
N GLN A 248 -16.79 -2.73 -20.16
CA GLN A 248 -16.02 -3.47 -21.17
C GLN A 248 -16.48 -4.92 -21.26
N THR A 249 -16.75 -5.52 -20.11
CA THR A 249 -17.19 -6.92 -20.03
C THR A 249 -18.71 -7.07 -19.97
N ASN A 250 -19.43 -5.96 -19.78
CA ASN A 250 -20.87 -5.90 -19.53
C ASN A 250 -21.29 -6.82 -18.36
N ARG A 251 -20.49 -6.84 -17.29
CA ARG A 251 -20.68 -7.66 -16.08
C ARG A 251 -20.65 -6.79 -14.83
N LEU A 252 -21.25 -7.28 -13.75
CA LEU A 252 -21.10 -6.64 -12.43
C LEU A 252 -19.72 -6.98 -11.85
N ARG A 253 -19.10 -6.01 -11.20
CA ARG A 253 -17.81 -6.14 -10.51
C ARG A 253 -17.97 -6.98 -9.25
N THR A 254 -17.02 -7.88 -9.03
CA THR A 254 -16.88 -8.65 -7.78
C THR A 254 -16.36 -7.76 -6.66
N ALA A 255 -16.48 -8.23 -5.41
CA ALA A 255 -15.96 -7.55 -4.21
C ALA A 255 -14.52 -7.02 -4.41
N LYS A 256 -13.61 -7.90 -4.82
CA LYS A 256 -12.19 -7.58 -5.08
C LYS A 256 -11.97 -6.46 -6.11
N ASN A 257 -12.85 -6.36 -7.10
CA ASN A 257 -12.74 -5.41 -8.20
C ASN A 257 -13.56 -4.14 -7.99
N PHE A 258 -14.33 -4.04 -6.90
CA PHE A 258 -15.15 -2.88 -6.58
C PHE A 258 -14.73 -2.16 -5.30
N SER A 259 -14.19 -2.88 -4.31
CA SER A 259 -13.82 -2.32 -3.01
C SER A 259 -12.98 -1.04 -3.14
N TYR A 260 -11.94 -1.05 -3.99
CA TYR A 260 -11.05 0.12 -4.14
C TYR A 260 -11.76 1.33 -4.75
N MET A 261 -12.79 1.12 -5.58
CA MET A 261 -13.62 2.19 -6.12
C MET A 261 -14.48 2.79 -5.01
N LEU A 262 -15.10 1.93 -4.20
CA LEU A 262 -15.93 2.30 -3.07
C LEU A 262 -15.17 3.11 -2.02
N ALA A 263 -13.93 2.72 -1.72
CA ALA A 263 -13.06 3.50 -0.83
C ALA A 263 -12.75 4.89 -1.37
N GLY A 264 -12.60 5.02 -2.68
CA GLY A 264 -12.43 6.32 -3.31
C GLY A 264 -13.65 7.23 -3.12
N VAL A 265 -14.85 6.66 -3.25
CA VAL A 265 -16.10 7.39 -2.99
C VAL A 265 -16.20 7.78 -1.51
N VAL A 266 -15.93 6.85 -0.59
CA VAL A 266 -15.94 7.12 0.86
C VAL A 266 -15.00 8.26 1.24
N TYR A 267 -13.76 8.25 0.71
CA TYR A 267 -12.81 9.32 0.92
C TYR A 267 -13.36 10.68 0.47
N CYS A 268 -13.87 10.77 -0.76
CA CYS A 268 -14.43 12.02 -1.28
C CYS A 268 -15.65 12.47 -0.48
N VAL A 269 -16.53 11.55 -0.08
CA VAL A 269 -17.72 11.83 0.73
C VAL A 269 -17.34 12.45 2.07
N ARG A 270 -16.33 11.92 2.77
CA ARG A 270 -15.83 12.48 4.03
C ARG A 270 -15.31 13.90 3.86
N VAL A 271 -14.50 14.14 2.83
CA VAL A 271 -13.88 15.45 2.61
C VAL A 271 -14.92 16.50 2.17
N LEU A 272 -15.89 16.12 1.33
CA LEU A 272 -17.00 16.99 0.92
C LEU A 272 -17.94 17.31 2.10
N ALA A 273 -18.27 16.30 2.92
CA ALA A 273 -19.07 16.53 4.13
C ALA A 273 -18.36 17.45 5.12
N ALA A 274 -17.04 17.30 5.28
CA ALA A 274 -16.25 18.19 6.12
C ALA A 274 -16.25 19.64 5.61
N GLU A 275 -16.12 19.86 4.30
CA GLU A 275 -16.24 21.21 3.71
C GLU A 275 -17.65 21.78 3.85
N LYS A 276 -18.70 20.96 3.82
CA LYS A 276 -20.08 21.42 4.03
C LYS A 276 -20.38 21.77 5.48
N ILE A 277 -19.92 20.95 6.43
CA ILE A 277 -20.25 21.08 7.85
C ILE A 277 -19.30 22.05 8.56
N LEU A 278 -18.02 22.04 8.19
CA LEU A 278 -16.96 22.90 8.73
C LEU A 278 -16.19 23.56 7.57
N PRO A 279 -16.77 24.57 6.89
CA PRO A 279 -16.15 25.18 5.72
C PRO A 279 -14.75 25.71 6.01
N ALA A 280 -13.80 25.47 5.10
CA ALA A 280 -12.44 25.97 5.25
C ALA A 280 -12.35 27.51 5.31
N ALA A 281 -13.32 28.22 4.71
CA ALA A 281 -13.36 29.68 4.67
C ALA A 281 -13.74 30.32 6.02
N GLU A 282 -14.47 29.60 6.88
CA GLU A 282 -15.04 30.12 8.14
C GLU A 282 -14.28 29.60 9.37
N ARG A 283 -13.09 29.02 9.17
CA ARG A 283 -12.33 28.30 10.21
C ARG A 283 -11.94 29.14 11.41
N ASN A 284 -11.66 30.42 11.18
CA ASN A 284 -11.24 31.35 12.24
C ASN A 284 -12.41 31.79 13.12
N ASP A 285 -13.64 31.65 12.61
CA ASP A 285 -14.87 32.09 13.27
C ASP A 285 -15.62 30.92 13.95
N GLN A 286 -15.13 29.68 13.79
CA GLN A 286 -15.74 28.46 14.34
C GLN A 286 -15.58 28.35 15.86
N THR A 287 -16.67 28.02 16.53
CA THR A 287 -16.79 27.88 17.98
C THR A 287 -16.88 26.41 18.43
N GLU A 288 -17.07 26.16 19.73
CA GLU A 288 -17.36 24.79 20.21
C GLU A 288 -18.73 24.28 19.73
N GLU A 289 -19.71 25.16 19.53
CA GLU A 289 -21.03 24.76 19.02
C GLU A 289 -20.91 24.15 17.61
N ASP A 290 -20.02 24.67 16.77
CA ASP A 290 -19.74 24.11 15.45
C ASP A 290 -19.10 22.71 15.53
N ARG A 291 -18.25 22.49 16.55
CA ARG A 291 -17.65 21.17 16.81
C ARG A 291 -18.68 20.17 17.28
N GLU A 292 -19.56 20.55 18.20
CA GLU A 292 -20.67 19.70 18.66
C GLU A 292 -21.63 19.36 17.51
N ARG A 293 -21.99 20.36 16.70
CA ARG A 293 -22.79 20.16 15.49
C ARG A 293 -22.12 19.21 14.51
N PHE A 294 -20.81 19.34 14.30
CA PHE A 294 -20.04 18.41 13.48
C PHE A 294 -20.12 16.98 14.00
N LEU A 295 -19.88 16.76 15.30
CA LEU A 295 -19.94 15.43 15.90
C LEU A 295 -21.35 14.81 15.79
N ALA A 296 -22.39 15.61 16.00
CA ALA A 296 -23.77 15.18 15.84
C ALA A 296 -24.09 14.73 14.41
N LEU A 297 -23.79 15.58 13.41
CA LEU A 297 -24.00 15.26 11.99
C LEU A 297 -23.13 14.08 11.53
N ARG A 298 -21.90 13.99 12.02
CA ARG A 298 -20.98 12.88 11.74
C ARG A 298 -21.54 11.57 12.27
N ARG A 299 -22.08 11.54 13.50
CA ARG A 299 -22.74 10.36 14.08
C ARG A 299 -24.00 9.97 13.28
N GLN A 300 -24.77 10.96 12.85
CA GLN A 300 -26.03 10.75 12.13
C GLN A 300 -25.84 10.30 10.68
N TYR A 301 -24.77 10.73 10.00
CA TYR A 301 -24.64 10.51 8.56
C TYR A 301 -23.31 9.93 8.09
N LEU A 302 -22.23 10.01 8.86
CA LEU A 302 -20.87 9.68 8.38
C LEU A 302 -20.22 8.48 9.08
N ALA A 303 -20.90 7.87 10.05
CA ALA A 303 -20.44 6.70 10.79
C ALA A 303 -21.21 5.44 10.37
N ASP A 304 -20.68 4.27 10.71
CA ASP A 304 -21.39 3.00 10.51
C ASP A 304 -22.58 2.87 11.47
N GLY A 305 -23.58 2.06 11.09
CA GLY A 305 -24.85 1.91 11.80
C GLY A 305 -25.74 3.17 11.81
N SER A 306 -25.48 4.15 10.95
CA SER A 306 -26.17 5.45 10.95
C SER A 306 -27.40 5.51 10.03
N TYR A 307 -27.77 4.40 9.36
CA TYR A 307 -28.84 4.36 8.35
C TYR A 307 -28.66 5.40 7.23
N SER A 308 -27.40 5.70 6.90
CA SER A 308 -27.01 6.64 5.84
C SER A 308 -26.30 5.92 4.68
N PRO A 309 -26.17 6.56 3.51
CA PRO A 309 -25.37 6.04 2.40
C PRO A 309 -23.93 5.70 2.83
N MET A 310 -23.35 6.50 3.73
CA MET A 310 -22.02 6.24 4.27
C MET A 310 -21.96 4.93 5.07
N SER A 311 -22.96 4.64 5.90
CA SER A 311 -23.01 3.36 6.63
C SER A 311 -23.07 2.17 5.67
N ILE A 312 -23.86 2.25 4.60
CA ILE A 312 -23.87 1.20 3.56
C ILE A 312 -22.48 1.05 2.93
N MET A 313 -21.84 2.16 2.55
CA MET A 313 -20.50 2.12 1.95
C MET A 313 -19.45 1.51 2.89
N LEU A 314 -19.48 1.86 4.18
CA LEU A 314 -18.59 1.29 5.19
C LEU A 314 -18.84 -0.21 5.38
N SER A 315 -20.10 -0.63 5.50
CA SER A 315 -20.48 -2.04 5.62
C SER A 315 -20.08 -2.86 4.39
N LEU A 316 -20.27 -2.32 3.17
CA LEU A 316 -19.85 -2.97 1.93
C LEU A 316 -18.32 -3.03 1.78
N LEU A 317 -17.57 -2.06 2.31
CA LEU A 317 -16.11 -2.12 2.35
C LEU A 317 -15.62 -3.23 3.28
N ALA A 318 -16.16 -3.31 4.49
CA ALA A 318 -15.83 -4.36 5.46
C ALA A 318 -16.12 -5.76 4.86
N TYR A 319 -17.34 -5.93 4.33
CA TYR A 319 -17.74 -7.18 3.68
C TYR A 319 -16.89 -7.50 2.45
N GLY A 320 -16.57 -6.50 1.63
CA GLY A 320 -15.75 -6.67 0.43
C GLY A 320 -14.32 -7.10 0.74
N LYS A 321 -13.75 -6.62 1.85
CA LYS A 321 -12.44 -7.04 2.37
C LYS A 321 -12.48 -8.50 2.81
N HIS A 322 -13.47 -8.88 3.62
CA HIS A 322 -13.68 -10.25 4.07
C HIS A 322 -13.87 -11.22 2.89
N ALA A 323 -14.74 -10.86 1.93
CA ALA A 323 -14.95 -11.66 0.72
C ALA A 323 -13.68 -11.78 -0.13
N ALA A 324 -12.86 -10.73 -0.25
CA ALA A 324 -11.61 -10.76 -1.01
C ALA A 324 -10.49 -11.57 -0.33
N LEU A 325 -10.49 -11.65 1.00
CA LEU A 325 -9.58 -12.51 1.77
C LEU A 325 -9.97 -13.98 1.64
N ASN A 326 -11.27 -14.27 1.69
CA ASN A 326 -11.80 -15.65 1.65
C ASN A 326 -11.95 -16.21 0.23
N GLU A 327 -12.04 -15.37 -0.80
CA GLU A 327 -11.85 -15.78 -2.19
C GLU A 327 -10.40 -16.22 -2.42
N GLY A 328 -10.12 -17.50 -2.16
CA GLY A 328 -8.90 -18.14 -2.63
C GLY A 328 -8.71 -17.82 -4.12
N ASN A 329 -7.61 -17.12 -4.44
CA ASN A 329 -7.33 -16.53 -5.76
C ASN A 329 -7.88 -17.40 -6.90
N ALA A 330 -9.05 -17.02 -7.44
CA ALA A 330 -9.67 -17.74 -8.54
C ALA A 330 -8.74 -17.70 -9.75
N GLY A 331 -7.98 -18.78 -9.99
CA GLY A 331 -7.32 -19.17 -11.24
C GLY A 331 -6.56 -18.10 -12.05
N ASN A 332 -6.27 -16.92 -11.51
CA ASN A 332 -5.71 -15.80 -12.25
C ASN A 332 -4.25 -16.03 -12.66
N ALA A 333 -3.60 -17.01 -12.03
CA ALA A 333 -2.25 -17.41 -12.31
C ALA A 333 -2.16 -18.94 -12.32
N TYR A 334 -1.66 -19.52 -13.42
CA TYR A 334 -1.42 -20.96 -13.48
C TYR A 334 -0.24 -21.29 -14.40
N TRP A 335 0.24 -22.53 -14.32
CA TRP A 335 1.38 -23.00 -15.09
C TRP A 335 0.94 -24.00 -16.15
N SER A 336 1.62 -24.01 -17.30
CA SER A 336 1.58 -25.17 -18.19
C SER A 336 2.09 -26.43 -17.45
N PRO A 337 1.66 -27.65 -17.85
CA PRO A 337 2.07 -28.89 -17.19
C PRO A 337 3.59 -29.08 -17.10
N ASP A 338 4.32 -28.61 -18.12
CA ASP A 338 5.79 -28.65 -18.21
C ASP A 338 6.50 -27.50 -17.47
N LYS A 339 5.74 -26.56 -16.89
CA LYS A 339 6.22 -25.35 -16.23
C LYS A 339 7.11 -24.47 -17.13
N ARG A 340 6.90 -24.49 -18.45
CA ARG A 340 7.60 -23.62 -19.41
C ARG A 340 6.85 -22.33 -19.71
N ILE A 341 5.54 -22.30 -19.44
CA ILE A 341 4.67 -21.14 -19.64
C ILE A 341 3.95 -20.84 -18.32
N PHE A 342 4.00 -19.58 -17.90
CA PHE A 342 3.19 -19.05 -16.82
C PHE A 342 2.05 -18.22 -17.42
N TYR A 343 0.82 -18.49 -17.04
CA TYR A 343 -0.35 -17.75 -17.51
C TYR A 343 -0.77 -16.76 -16.43
N LEU A 344 -0.90 -15.49 -16.77
CA LEU A 344 -1.47 -14.46 -15.89
C LEU A 344 -2.69 -13.85 -16.57
N SER A 345 -3.87 -14.03 -15.97
CA SER A 345 -5.17 -13.62 -16.52
C SER A 345 -5.34 -14.06 -17.98
N GLY A 346 -4.96 -15.31 -18.27
CA GLY A 346 -5.03 -15.93 -19.60
C GLY A 346 -3.89 -15.54 -20.57
N ARG A 347 -3.01 -14.59 -20.21
CA ARG A 347 -1.89 -14.18 -21.07
C ARG A 347 -0.68 -15.12 -20.88
N PRO A 348 -0.14 -15.73 -21.94
CA PRO A 348 0.99 -16.65 -21.83
C PRO A 348 2.32 -15.89 -21.66
N ILE A 349 3.08 -16.25 -20.63
CA ILE A 349 4.43 -15.73 -20.35
C ILE A 349 5.39 -16.92 -20.48
N VAL A 350 6.09 -16.98 -21.61
CA VAL A 350 7.08 -18.02 -21.88
C VAL A 350 8.33 -17.76 -21.05
N ILE A 351 8.71 -18.71 -20.18
CA ILE A 351 9.80 -18.53 -19.22
C ILE A 351 11.15 -18.27 -19.90
N GLU A 352 11.41 -18.92 -21.02
CA GLU A 352 12.65 -18.69 -21.78
C GLU A 352 12.74 -17.25 -22.28
N ARG A 353 11.67 -16.72 -22.89
CA ARG A 353 11.59 -15.31 -23.29
C ARG A 353 11.74 -14.36 -22.11
N PHE A 354 11.21 -14.73 -20.94
CA PHE A 354 11.37 -13.94 -19.71
C PHE A 354 12.82 -13.84 -19.24
N ARG A 355 13.60 -14.92 -19.35
CA ARG A 355 15.04 -14.92 -19.05
C ARG A 355 15.82 -14.11 -20.08
N THR A 356 15.59 -14.37 -21.38
CA THR A 356 16.22 -13.62 -22.47
C THR A 356 15.90 -12.13 -22.41
N MET A 357 14.69 -11.77 -21.99
CA MET A 357 14.30 -10.37 -21.76
C MET A 357 15.24 -9.70 -20.76
N ALA A 358 15.38 -10.27 -19.55
CA ALA A 358 16.27 -9.71 -18.52
C ALA A 358 17.72 -9.60 -19.02
N GLN A 359 18.28 -10.70 -19.54
CA GLN A 359 19.65 -10.73 -20.08
C GLN A 359 19.90 -9.68 -21.16
N SER A 360 18.98 -9.55 -22.11
CA SER A 360 19.10 -8.57 -23.20
C SER A 360 18.96 -7.13 -22.74
N MET A 361 18.19 -6.88 -21.66
CA MET A 361 18.07 -5.56 -21.06
C MET A 361 19.33 -5.17 -20.28
N GLU A 362 19.94 -6.12 -19.57
CA GLU A 362 21.21 -5.89 -18.87
C GLU A 362 22.35 -5.53 -19.85
N VAL A 363 22.41 -6.19 -21.01
CA VAL A 363 23.37 -5.82 -22.07
C VAL A 363 23.06 -4.43 -22.65
N GLU A 364 21.80 -4.15 -22.98
CA GLU A 364 21.40 -2.87 -23.58
C GLU A 364 21.62 -1.69 -22.63
N VAL A 365 21.43 -1.87 -21.32
CA VAL A 365 21.67 -0.81 -20.33
C VAL A 365 23.16 -0.54 -20.12
N GLU A 366 24.00 -1.58 -20.15
CA GLU A 366 25.45 -1.43 -20.09
C GLU A 366 25.98 -0.70 -21.35
N ASP A 367 25.54 -1.10 -22.54
CA ASP A 367 25.92 -0.44 -23.79
C ASP A 367 25.45 1.02 -23.82
N ALA A 368 24.22 1.29 -23.39
CA ALA A 368 23.69 2.64 -23.29
C ALA A 368 24.51 3.50 -22.31
N PHE A 369 24.94 2.95 -21.17
CA PHE A 369 25.81 3.66 -20.23
C PHE A 369 27.12 4.09 -20.90
N TRP A 370 27.83 3.15 -21.52
CA TRP A 370 29.11 3.45 -22.16
C TRP A 370 28.98 4.43 -23.33
N GLN A 371 27.86 4.35 -24.08
CA GLN A 371 27.53 5.34 -25.11
C GLN A 371 27.36 6.75 -24.52
N MET A 372 26.73 6.89 -23.34
CA MET A 372 26.58 8.20 -22.67
C MET A 372 27.92 8.74 -22.15
N CYS A 373 28.88 7.87 -21.91
CA CYS A 373 30.28 8.22 -21.60
C CYS A 373 31.16 8.40 -22.84
N TRP A 374 30.60 8.24 -24.05
CA TRP A 374 31.32 8.27 -25.34
C TRP A 374 32.44 7.23 -25.44
N VAL A 375 32.27 6.06 -24.85
CA VAL A 375 33.21 4.93 -24.93
C VAL A 375 32.67 3.92 -25.95
N ASP A 376 33.14 4.04 -27.19
CA ASP A 376 32.64 3.22 -28.31
C ASP A 376 33.35 1.86 -28.38
N CYS A 377 34.61 1.76 -27.92
CA CYS A 377 35.37 0.52 -27.93
C CYS A 377 35.16 -0.26 -26.64
N ILE A 378 34.83 -1.55 -26.75
CA ILE A 378 34.66 -2.46 -25.60
C ILE A 378 35.96 -2.56 -24.79
N ALA A 379 37.13 -2.49 -25.44
CA ALA A 379 38.43 -2.59 -24.78
C ALA A 379 38.74 -1.40 -23.84
N ASP A 380 38.07 -0.27 -24.03
CA ASP A 380 38.22 0.94 -23.20
C ASP A 380 37.24 0.97 -22.01
N ARG A 381 36.32 0.00 -21.95
CA ARG A 381 35.40 -0.18 -20.82
C ARG A 381 36.16 -0.74 -19.63
N PHE A 382 35.79 -0.29 -18.44
CA PHE A 382 36.45 -0.70 -17.19
C PHE A 382 35.43 -1.00 -16.10
N THR A 383 35.85 -1.76 -15.11
CA THR A 383 35.03 -2.12 -13.94
C THR A 383 35.65 -1.56 -12.67
N VAL A 384 34.82 -1.34 -11.65
CA VAL A 384 35.29 -0.98 -10.30
C VAL A 384 35.36 -2.26 -9.47
N ASP A 385 36.45 -2.45 -8.72
CA ASP A 385 36.52 -3.54 -7.75
C ASP A 385 35.60 -3.22 -6.56
N LEU A 386 34.37 -3.75 -6.62
CA LEU A 386 33.34 -3.50 -5.61
C LEU A 386 33.74 -4.04 -4.24
N ALA A 387 34.63 -5.03 -4.16
CA ALA A 387 35.08 -5.60 -2.89
C ALA A 387 35.96 -4.62 -2.10
N GLN A 388 36.57 -3.64 -2.77
CA GLN A 388 37.40 -2.60 -2.15
C GLN A 388 36.61 -1.36 -1.75
N ILE A 389 35.35 -1.24 -2.16
CA ILE A 389 34.50 -0.09 -1.82
C ILE A 389 34.11 -0.18 -0.34
N GLN A 390 34.50 0.84 0.42
CA GLN A 390 34.06 1.03 1.79
C GLN A 390 32.76 1.84 1.81
N ASP A 391 31.69 1.26 2.34
CA ASP A 391 30.42 1.96 2.52
C ASP A 391 29.78 1.59 3.85
N ASP A 392 29.46 2.61 4.64
CA ASP A 392 28.81 2.43 5.94
C ASP A 392 27.33 2.78 5.83
N VAL A 393 26.50 1.76 6.04
CA VAL A 393 25.03 1.83 6.00
C VAL A 393 24.45 2.70 7.12
N THR A 394 25.23 3.02 8.16
CA THR A 394 24.80 3.82 9.33
C THR A 394 25.06 5.31 9.16
N PHE A 395 25.85 5.73 8.17
CA PHE A 395 26.12 7.15 7.96
C PHE A 395 24.87 7.89 7.49
N THR A 396 24.46 8.89 8.29
CA THR A 396 23.31 9.77 8.04
C THR A 396 23.70 11.20 7.64
N THR A 397 25.00 11.51 7.56
CA THR A 397 25.49 12.84 7.17
C THR A 397 24.93 13.24 5.81
N ARG A 398 24.29 14.42 5.73
CA ARG A 398 23.69 14.95 4.50
C ARG A 398 24.72 15.03 3.36
N GLY A 399 24.31 14.63 2.17
CA GLY A 399 25.13 14.63 0.96
C GLY A 399 26.12 13.46 0.84
N ARG A 400 26.26 12.63 1.88
CA ARG A 400 27.21 11.51 1.89
C ARG A 400 26.69 10.29 1.12
N SER A 401 27.60 9.63 0.41
CA SER A 401 27.45 8.31 -0.21
C SER A 401 28.82 7.64 -0.37
N PHE A 402 28.88 6.36 -0.76
CA PHE A 402 30.15 5.68 -1.06
C PHE A 402 31.01 6.39 -2.13
N VAL A 403 30.37 7.15 -3.04
CA VAL A 403 31.08 7.92 -4.06
C VAL A 403 31.92 9.05 -3.44
N THR A 404 31.41 9.64 -2.35
CA THR A 404 32.04 10.78 -1.67
C THR A 404 33.07 10.37 -0.62
N VAL A 405 33.25 9.07 -0.36
CA VAL A 405 34.23 8.57 0.60
C VAL A 405 35.64 8.68 -0.02
N PRO A 406 36.57 9.46 0.56
CA PRO A 406 37.88 9.69 -0.05
C PRO A 406 38.68 8.40 -0.32
N GLY A 407 38.54 7.39 0.54
CA GLY A 407 39.21 6.09 0.41
C GLY A 407 38.82 5.29 -0.83
N ASN A 408 37.63 5.52 -1.40
CA ASN A 408 37.12 4.76 -2.54
C ASN A 408 37.65 5.25 -3.89
N ARG A 409 38.26 6.45 -3.96
CA ARG A 409 38.81 7.05 -5.21
C ARG A 409 37.79 7.18 -6.35
N LEU A 410 36.51 7.39 -6.02
CA LEU A 410 35.41 7.54 -6.98
C LEU A 410 35.01 8.99 -7.26
N SER A 411 35.66 9.96 -6.59
CA SER A 411 35.35 11.40 -6.72
C SER A 411 35.80 12.03 -8.04
N ASP A 412 36.72 11.40 -8.77
CA ASP A 412 37.31 11.96 -9.98
C ASP A 412 36.44 11.77 -11.24
N GLY A 413 35.28 11.13 -11.11
CA GLY A 413 34.41 10.79 -12.24
C GLY A 413 33.90 12.00 -13.02
N LEU A 414 33.63 13.13 -12.35
CA LEU A 414 33.27 14.39 -13.03
C LEU A 414 34.41 14.90 -13.91
N ALA A 415 35.63 14.94 -13.38
CA ALA A 415 36.81 15.40 -14.11
C ALA A 415 37.08 14.50 -15.33
N TRP A 416 36.90 13.18 -15.16
CA TRP A 416 36.99 12.21 -16.23
C TRP A 416 35.95 12.48 -17.34
N MET A 417 34.68 12.68 -16.99
CA MET A 417 33.61 12.99 -17.95
C MET A 417 33.85 14.32 -18.67
N LEU A 418 34.31 15.36 -17.97
CA LEU A 418 34.64 16.65 -18.56
C LEU A 418 35.80 16.55 -19.57
N LYS A 419 36.82 15.74 -19.26
CA LYS A 419 37.91 15.45 -20.19
C LYS A 419 37.40 14.74 -21.44
N ARG A 420 36.50 13.75 -21.30
CA ARG A 420 35.89 13.06 -22.45
C ARG A 420 35.01 13.97 -23.30
N ALA A 421 34.23 14.84 -22.66
CA ALA A 421 33.41 15.82 -23.36
C ALA A 421 34.24 16.74 -24.28
N ARG A 422 35.51 16.99 -23.93
CA ARG A 422 36.44 17.83 -24.72
C ARG A 422 37.29 17.07 -25.74
N SER A 423 37.35 15.74 -25.66
CA SER A 423 38.27 14.91 -26.46
C SER A 423 37.57 13.98 -27.44
N THR A 424 36.27 13.78 -27.30
CA THR A 424 35.48 12.92 -28.19
C THR A 424 34.63 13.78 -29.14
N GLU A 425 34.45 13.34 -30.38
CA GLU A 425 33.67 14.09 -31.38
C GLU A 425 32.24 14.37 -30.88
N SER A 426 31.57 13.33 -30.36
CA SER A 426 30.22 13.43 -29.81
C SER A 426 30.14 14.33 -28.58
N GLY A 427 31.15 14.33 -27.72
CA GLY A 427 31.25 15.24 -26.58
C GLY A 427 31.45 16.70 -27.01
N MET A 428 32.35 16.94 -27.98
CA MET A 428 32.66 18.28 -28.47
C MET A 428 31.44 18.93 -29.15
N ARG A 429 30.52 18.14 -29.72
CA ARG A 429 29.24 18.64 -30.26
C ARG A 429 28.33 19.31 -29.21
N LEU A 430 28.55 19.03 -27.92
CA LEU A 430 27.87 19.72 -26.82
C LEU A 430 28.40 21.14 -26.58
N GLN A 431 29.56 21.47 -27.14
CA GLN A 431 30.26 22.74 -26.91
C GLN A 431 30.39 23.54 -28.22
N THR A 432 30.55 24.85 -28.10
CA THR A 432 31.03 25.72 -29.18
C THR A 432 32.56 25.60 -29.31
N SER A 433 33.12 26.14 -30.39
CA SER A 433 34.57 26.09 -30.66
C SER A 433 35.42 26.80 -29.60
N ASP A 434 34.84 27.73 -28.85
CA ASP A 434 35.43 28.43 -27.71
C ASP A 434 35.20 27.72 -26.36
N GLY A 435 34.62 26.51 -26.37
CA GLY A 435 34.43 25.67 -25.18
C GLY A 435 33.19 25.98 -24.33
N ARG A 436 32.31 26.90 -24.76
CA ARG A 436 31.04 27.15 -24.05
C ARG A 436 30.02 26.04 -24.32
N TRP A 437 29.23 25.68 -23.30
CA TRP A 437 28.18 24.67 -23.44
C TRP A 437 27.00 25.18 -24.28
N ARG A 438 26.51 24.34 -25.21
CA ARG A 438 25.33 24.62 -26.03
C ARG A 438 24.09 24.06 -25.34
N SER A 439 23.29 24.91 -24.72
CA SER A 439 22.12 24.50 -23.91
C SER A 439 21.16 23.56 -24.64
N ASN A 440 20.91 23.76 -25.93
CA ASN A 440 20.05 22.87 -26.74
C ASN A 440 20.63 21.46 -26.91
N LYS A 441 21.96 21.35 -27.12
CA LYS A 441 22.65 20.07 -27.27
C LYS A 441 22.81 19.35 -25.93
N VAL A 442 23.05 20.11 -24.85
CA VAL A 442 23.03 19.59 -23.48
C VAL A 442 21.65 19.00 -23.14
N ARG A 443 20.56 19.71 -23.46
CA ARG A 443 19.20 19.17 -23.25
C ARG A 443 18.93 17.92 -24.08
N GLU A 444 19.44 17.85 -25.31
CA GLU A 444 19.35 16.65 -26.15
C GLU A 444 20.10 15.45 -25.52
N TYR A 445 21.31 15.66 -25.02
CA TYR A 445 22.09 14.66 -24.31
C TYR A 445 21.41 14.20 -23.01
N LEU A 446 20.91 15.13 -22.19
CA LEU A 446 20.20 14.79 -20.96
C LEU A 446 18.93 13.99 -21.23
N ARG A 447 18.23 14.21 -22.36
CA ARG A 447 17.12 13.35 -22.78
C ARG A 447 17.58 11.92 -23.11
N GLN A 448 18.80 11.73 -23.61
CA GLN A 448 19.36 10.39 -23.83
C GLN A 448 19.72 9.72 -22.50
N VAL A 449 20.33 10.47 -21.57
CA VAL A 449 20.58 10.00 -20.19
C VAL A 449 19.26 9.60 -19.50
N ASP A 450 18.19 10.38 -19.68
CA ASP A 450 16.85 10.09 -19.18
C ASP A 450 16.27 8.76 -19.72
N ARG A 451 16.58 8.41 -20.98
CA ARG A 451 16.16 7.14 -21.59
C ARG A 451 16.99 5.98 -21.04
N PHE A 452 18.30 6.18 -20.87
CA PHE A 452 19.19 5.23 -20.18
C PHE A 452 18.69 4.94 -18.76
N LEU A 453 18.40 5.98 -17.96
CA LEU A 453 17.90 5.84 -16.60
C LEU A 453 16.54 5.14 -16.55
N ALA A 454 15.68 5.36 -17.55
CA ALA A 454 14.40 4.67 -17.64
C ALA A 454 14.61 3.16 -17.88
N LEU A 455 15.58 2.77 -18.72
CA LEU A 455 15.94 1.37 -18.92
C LEU A 455 16.59 0.76 -17.66
N LEU A 456 17.50 1.49 -17.01
CA LEU A 456 18.15 1.09 -15.76
C LEU A 456 17.13 0.86 -14.65
N LEU A 457 16.16 1.75 -14.48
CA LEU A 457 15.05 1.60 -13.54
C LEU A 457 14.26 0.29 -13.81
N GLY A 458 14.01 -0.02 -15.08
CA GLY A 458 13.37 -1.28 -15.49
C GLY A 458 14.20 -2.50 -15.07
N CYS A 459 15.51 -2.50 -15.35
CA CYS A 459 16.41 -3.60 -14.97
C CYS A 459 16.47 -3.78 -13.44
N VAL A 460 16.66 -2.69 -12.69
CA VAL A 460 16.67 -2.71 -11.21
C VAL A 460 15.36 -3.26 -10.67
N HIS A 461 14.20 -2.86 -11.22
CA HIS A 461 12.91 -3.39 -10.78
C HIS A 461 12.77 -4.89 -11.01
N MET A 462 13.28 -5.38 -12.14
CA MET A 462 13.06 -6.76 -12.58
C MET A 462 14.05 -7.75 -12.00
N GLU A 463 15.29 -7.33 -11.80
CA GLU A 463 16.41 -8.23 -11.55
C GLU A 463 16.83 -8.27 -10.07
N SER A 464 16.48 -7.29 -9.24
CA SER A 464 16.95 -7.20 -7.84
C SER A 464 16.36 -8.23 -6.87
N GLY A 465 15.63 -9.23 -7.35
CA GLY A 465 14.88 -10.21 -6.57
C GLY A 465 13.38 -9.96 -6.60
N GLN A 466 12.70 -10.16 -5.46
CA GLN A 466 11.26 -9.89 -5.38
C GLN A 466 10.99 -8.40 -5.65
N PRO A 467 10.13 -8.05 -6.63
CA PRO A 467 9.99 -6.66 -7.07
C PRO A 467 9.33 -5.77 -6.00
N ALA A 468 9.95 -4.60 -5.77
CA ALA A 468 9.43 -3.54 -4.90
C ALA A 468 8.14 -2.91 -5.46
N ARG A 469 7.43 -2.09 -4.67
CA ARG A 469 6.31 -1.31 -5.20
C ARG A 469 6.83 -0.17 -6.11
N GLY A 470 5.96 0.33 -7.00
CA GLY A 470 6.34 1.44 -7.88
C GLY A 470 6.75 2.70 -7.11
N SER A 471 5.97 3.06 -6.07
CA SER A 471 6.24 4.21 -5.19
C SER A 471 7.54 4.09 -4.40
N GLU A 472 7.98 2.86 -4.16
CA GLU A 472 9.18 2.52 -3.39
C GLU A 472 10.46 2.64 -4.22
N ILE A 473 10.44 2.11 -5.45
CA ILE A 473 11.63 2.11 -6.31
C ILE A 473 11.87 3.50 -6.92
N ILE A 474 10.80 4.23 -7.26
CA ILE A 474 10.90 5.54 -7.94
C ILE A 474 11.44 6.65 -7.00
N THR A 475 11.36 6.45 -5.69
CA THR A 475 11.80 7.42 -4.68
C THR A 475 13.20 7.14 -4.14
N MET A 476 13.93 6.20 -4.76
CA MET A 476 15.30 5.86 -4.34
C MET A 476 16.26 7.05 -4.48
N ARG A 477 17.10 7.23 -3.46
CA ARG A 477 18.14 8.25 -3.35
C ARG A 477 19.55 7.65 -3.47
N HIS A 478 20.47 8.34 -4.14
CA HIS A 478 21.88 7.93 -4.23
C HIS A 478 22.77 8.50 -3.14
N ARG A 479 22.32 9.56 -2.46
CA ARG A 479 23.04 10.20 -1.34
C ARG A 479 22.06 10.61 -0.25
N ASN A 480 22.59 10.78 0.96
CA ASN A 480 21.76 11.11 2.10
C ASN A 480 21.10 12.48 1.91
N GLY A 481 19.77 12.50 1.99
CA GLY A 481 18.97 13.71 1.90
C GLY A 481 18.88 14.46 3.22
N LEU A 482 18.00 15.46 3.27
CA LEU A 482 17.74 16.23 4.48
C LEU A 482 16.92 15.43 5.52
N LEU A 483 15.94 14.65 5.04
CA LEU A 483 14.97 13.93 5.88
C LEU A 483 15.11 12.41 5.79
N GLN A 484 15.82 11.89 4.78
CA GLN A 484 15.90 10.47 4.48
C GLN A 484 17.31 10.12 4.03
N ASP A 485 17.81 8.98 4.49
CA ASP A 485 19.08 8.41 4.04
C ASP A 485 19.00 7.93 2.58
N ARG A 486 20.17 7.68 1.98
CA ARG A 486 20.27 7.04 0.67
C ARG A 486 19.70 5.62 0.67
N ASN A 487 19.41 5.12 -0.53
CA ASN A 487 18.86 3.78 -0.75
C ASN A 487 19.86 2.83 -1.39
N VAL A 488 21.04 3.28 -1.83
CA VAL A 488 22.03 2.44 -2.53
C VAL A 488 23.30 2.35 -1.70
N PHE A 489 23.76 1.12 -1.49
CA PHE A 489 24.92 0.78 -0.68
C PHE A 489 25.78 -0.27 -1.39
N VAL A 490 27.07 -0.32 -1.06
CA VAL A 490 27.96 -1.42 -1.47
C VAL A 490 28.35 -2.23 -0.25
N VAL A 491 27.98 -3.51 -0.19
CA VAL A 491 28.19 -4.39 0.96
C VAL A 491 28.74 -5.74 0.49
N ASP A 492 29.92 -6.10 0.99
CA ASP A 492 30.68 -7.32 0.62
C ASP A 492 30.83 -7.51 -0.89
N GLY A 493 31.20 -6.45 -1.61
CA GLY A 493 31.40 -6.52 -3.07
C GLY A 493 30.12 -6.58 -3.90
N ALA A 494 28.94 -6.42 -3.29
CA ALA A 494 27.66 -6.42 -3.98
C ALA A 494 26.91 -5.10 -3.78
N VAL A 495 26.22 -4.62 -4.82
CA VAL A 495 25.36 -3.45 -4.71
C VAL A 495 24.03 -3.84 -4.10
N MET A 496 23.72 -3.24 -2.96
CA MET A 496 22.48 -3.43 -2.23
C MET A 496 21.61 -2.18 -2.33
N THR A 497 20.36 -2.36 -2.74
CA THR A 497 19.33 -1.33 -2.68
C THR A 497 18.43 -1.60 -1.47
N VAL A 498 18.25 -0.61 -0.62
CA VAL A 498 17.40 -0.68 0.57
C VAL A 498 16.21 0.22 0.38
N VAL A 499 15.04 -0.39 0.27
CA VAL A 499 13.77 0.33 0.23
C VAL A 499 13.15 0.30 1.61
N ARG A 500 12.79 1.47 2.14
CA ARG A 500 12.05 1.59 3.39
C ARG A 500 10.57 1.72 3.08
N TYR A 501 9.81 0.71 3.51
CA TYR A 501 8.37 0.68 3.34
C TYR A 501 7.70 1.48 4.45
N HIS A 502 7.20 2.66 4.09
CA HIS A 502 6.54 3.58 5.03
C HIS A 502 5.05 3.27 5.29
N LYS A 503 4.41 2.40 4.50
CA LYS A 503 2.98 2.08 4.70
C LYS A 503 2.72 1.17 5.90
N SER A 504 3.66 0.31 6.33
CA SER A 504 3.52 -0.48 7.58
C SER A 504 3.96 0.24 8.84
N GLN A 505 4.53 1.45 8.72
CA GLN A 505 4.85 2.31 9.86
C GLN A 505 3.59 2.63 10.68
N SER A 506 2.44 2.45 10.04
CA SER A 506 1.10 2.68 10.53
C SER A 506 0.55 1.54 11.42
N GLN A 507 1.08 0.32 11.31
CA GLN A 507 0.75 -0.85 12.17
C GLN A 507 1.84 -1.18 13.20
N TRP A 508 3.10 -0.80 12.96
CA TRP A 508 4.27 -1.29 13.73
C TRP A 508 5.20 -0.18 14.24
N ASP A 509 4.83 1.10 14.11
CA ASP A 509 5.62 2.30 14.47
C ASP A 509 7.02 2.40 13.82
N LYS A 510 7.42 1.44 12.97
CA LYS A 510 8.72 1.41 12.29
C LYS A 510 8.58 0.97 10.83
N PRO A 511 9.25 1.65 9.88
CA PRO A 511 9.22 1.27 8.47
C PRO A 511 9.90 -0.08 8.27
N LYS A 512 9.27 -0.98 7.51
CA LYS A 512 9.90 -2.26 7.12
C LYS A 512 11.06 -1.99 6.18
N VAL A 513 12.22 -2.59 6.45
CA VAL A 513 13.45 -2.33 5.67
C VAL A 513 13.79 -3.56 4.84
N VAL A 514 13.63 -3.45 3.52
CA VAL A 514 13.82 -4.59 2.62
C VAL A 514 15.09 -4.38 1.78
N PRO A 515 16.20 -5.07 2.10
CA PRO A 515 17.38 -5.09 1.25
C PRO A 515 17.13 -5.95 0.00
N ARG A 516 17.70 -5.51 -1.11
CA ARG A 516 17.69 -6.19 -2.41
C ARG A 516 19.06 -6.04 -3.04
N PHE A 517 19.53 -7.06 -3.73
CA PHE A 517 20.85 -7.03 -4.35
C PHE A 517 20.71 -6.96 -5.85
N LEU A 518 21.52 -6.10 -6.49
CA LEU A 518 21.61 -6.06 -7.95
C LEU A 518 22.45 -7.24 -8.46
N PRO A 519 22.19 -7.75 -9.67
CA PRO A 519 23.12 -8.63 -10.37
C PRO A 519 24.50 -7.98 -10.53
N PRO A 520 25.60 -8.75 -10.64
CA PRO A 520 26.95 -8.18 -10.69
C PRO A 520 27.17 -7.15 -11.80
N ARG A 521 26.71 -7.42 -13.04
CA ARG A 521 26.90 -6.45 -14.16
C ARG A 521 26.02 -5.23 -13.98
N LEU A 522 24.75 -5.41 -13.61
CA LEU A 522 23.88 -4.27 -13.27
C LEU A 522 24.42 -3.42 -12.11
N GLY A 523 25.02 -4.07 -11.10
CA GLY A 523 25.69 -3.41 -9.97
C GLY A 523 26.88 -2.56 -10.42
N GLN A 524 27.71 -3.06 -11.35
CA GLN A 524 28.78 -2.28 -11.98
C GLN A 524 28.24 -1.05 -12.70
N VAL A 525 27.20 -1.22 -13.52
CA VAL A 525 26.56 -0.10 -14.23
C VAL A 525 26.02 0.95 -13.24
N MET A 526 25.39 0.52 -12.15
CA MET A 526 24.90 1.42 -11.10
C MET A 526 26.03 2.22 -10.44
N VAL A 527 27.12 1.56 -10.04
CA VAL A 527 28.27 2.24 -9.41
C VAL A 527 28.95 3.20 -10.38
N LEU A 528 29.21 2.79 -11.62
CA LEU A 528 29.81 3.63 -12.65
C LEU A 528 28.91 4.83 -12.99
N TYR A 529 27.59 4.63 -13.10
CA TYR A 529 26.63 5.71 -13.27
C TYR A 529 26.72 6.72 -12.12
N LEU A 530 26.64 6.26 -10.86
CA LEU A 530 26.66 7.14 -9.70
C LEU A 530 27.99 7.87 -9.51
N SER A 531 29.11 7.29 -9.95
CA SER A 531 30.45 7.88 -9.82
C SER A 531 30.83 8.82 -10.96
N TYR A 532 30.43 8.53 -12.21
CA TYR A 532 30.88 9.27 -13.39
C TYR A 532 29.78 10.11 -14.03
N LEU A 533 28.68 9.47 -14.43
CA LEU A 533 27.66 10.10 -15.25
C LEU A 533 26.70 10.97 -14.41
N GLN A 534 26.37 10.57 -13.18
CA GLN A 534 25.50 11.34 -12.30
C GLN A 534 26.13 12.70 -11.89
N PRO A 535 27.40 12.80 -11.45
CA PRO A 535 28.03 14.09 -11.19
C PRO A 535 28.13 14.97 -12.43
N PHE A 536 28.37 14.38 -13.61
CA PHE A 536 28.39 15.12 -14.87
C PHE A 536 27.01 15.67 -15.25
N ARG A 537 25.94 14.88 -15.08
CA ARG A 537 24.56 15.31 -15.23
C ARG A 537 24.22 16.47 -14.29
N GLU A 538 24.57 16.35 -13.02
CA GLU A 538 24.39 17.39 -11.99
C GLU A 538 25.11 18.69 -12.38
N TYR A 539 26.37 18.59 -12.83
CA TYR A 539 27.15 19.72 -13.31
C TYR A 539 26.46 20.42 -14.50
N LEU A 540 26.00 19.67 -15.50
CA LEU A 540 25.32 20.25 -16.67
C LEU A 540 24.01 20.93 -16.29
N VAL A 541 23.20 20.32 -15.42
CA VAL A 541 21.93 20.92 -14.96
C VAL A 541 22.18 22.20 -14.18
N ALA A 542 23.10 22.17 -13.21
CA ALA A 542 23.38 23.32 -12.36
C ALA A 542 24.06 24.47 -13.12
N THR A 543 25.06 24.18 -13.95
CA THR A 543 25.89 25.22 -14.60
C THR A 543 25.36 25.69 -15.95
N VAL A 544 24.59 24.87 -16.68
CA VAL A 544 24.12 25.19 -18.04
C VAL A 544 22.63 25.51 -18.08
N LEU A 545 21.81 24.80 -17.28
CA LEU A 545 20.35 24.93 -17.31
C LEU A 545 19.80 25.72 -16.11
N GLY A 546 20.62 26.01 -15.10
CA GLY A 546 20.20 26.71 -13.88
C GLY A 546 19.26 25.90 -12.99
N GLY A 547 19.25 24.57 -13.12
CA GLY A 547 18.41 23.68 -12.32
C GLY A 547 19.00 23.36 -10.94
N GLY A 548 18.14 22.95 -10.01
CA GLY A 548 18.55 22.50 -8.68
C GLY A 548 19.16 21.10 -8.68
N LEU A 549 19.95 20.80 -7.65
CA LEU A 549 20.46 19.45 -7.38
C LEU A 549 19.41 18.64 -6.61
N ASP A 550 19.14 17.42 -7.08
CA ASP A 550 18.37 16.43 -6.34
C ASP A 550 19.25 15.27 -5.85
N ASP A 551 18.76 14.56 -4.85
CA ASP A 551 19.36 13.39 -4.22
C ASP A 551 18.67 12.09 -4.66
N TYR A 552 17.72 12.17 -5.60
CA TYR A 552 17.05 11.02 -6.21
C TYR A 552 17.90 10.44 -7.35
N ILE A 553 17.83 9.13 -7.51
CA ILE A 553 18.41 8.43 -8.67
C ILE A 553 17.59 8.74 -9.92
N TRP A 554 16.26 8.76 -9.76
CA TRP A 554 15.30 8.88 -10.86
C TRP A 554 14.64 10.25 -10.83
N SER A 555 15.26 11.21 -11.51
CA SER A 555 14.81 12.60 -11.50
C SER A 555 14.91 13.28 -12.87
N ASN A 556 14.27 14.42 -13.01
CA ASN A 556 14.43 15.35 -14.13
C ASN A 556 14.51 16.78 -13.58
N GLU A 557 14.46 17.79 -14.47
CA GLU A 557 14.45 19.21 -14.09
C GLU A 557 13.32 19.61 -13.11
N GLN A 558 12.28 18.77 -12.96
CA GLN A 558 11.10 18.99 -12.12
C GLN A 558 11.13 18.19 -10.80
N GLY A 559 12.21 17.44 -10.54
CA GLY A 559 12.37 16.59 -9.35
C GLY A 559 12.21 15.10 -9.64
N ALA A 560 11.79 14.33 -8.62
CA ALA A 560 11.63 12.88 -8.72
C ALA A 560 10.59 12.47 -9.77
N TRP A 561 10.82 11.34 -10.43
CA TRP A 561 9.86 10.80 -11.40
C TRP A 561 8.55 10.33 -10.74
N GLY A 562 7.45 10.41 -11.50
CA GLY A 562 6.17 9.81 -11.14
C GLY A 562 6.14 8.28 -11.29
N THR A 563 5.20 7.64 -10.60
CA THR A 563 4.99 6.18 -10.64
C THR A 563 4.56 5.64 -12.00
N ASP A 564 3.95 6.49 -12.84
CA ASP A 564 3.57 6.18 -14.22
C ASP A 564 4.78 5.82 -15.09
N ARG A 565 5.96 6.41 -14.83
CA ARG A 565 7.15 6.23 -15.66
C ARG A 565 7.65 4.80 -15.63
N LEU A 566 7.69 4.16 -14.45
CA LEU A 566 8.01 2.74 -14.32
C LEU A 566 7.00 1.88 -15.10
N THR A 567 5.70 2.20 -14.98
CA THR A 567 4.64 1.46 -15.70
C THR A 567 4.81 1.55 -17.22
N LYS A 568 5.16 2.74 -17.74
CA LYS A 568 5.45 2.95 -19.18
C LYS A 568 6.68 2.15 -19.64
N VAL A 569 7.75 2.15 -18.85
CA VAL A 569 8.96 1.37 -19.14
C VAL A 569 8.63 -0.13 -19.17
N LEU A 570 7.96 -0.65 -18.15
CA LEU A 570 7.61 -2.07 -18.08
C LEU A 570 6.72 -2.49 -19.24
N ARG A 571 5.68 -1.71 -19.58
CA ARG A 571 4.83 -2.02 -20.75
C ARG A 571 5.64 -2.03 -22.04
N ARG A 572 6.53 -1.05 -22.24
CA ARG A 572 7.40 -0.98 -23.43
C ARG A 572 8.32 -2.19 -23.54
N GLU A 573 9.07 -2.52 -22.48
CA GLU A 573 10.07 -3.60 -22.53
C GLU A 573 9.41 -4.97 -22.58
N THR A 574 8.36 -5.20 -21.79
CA THR A 574 7.62 -6.47 -21.81
C THR A 574 6.84 -6.64 -23.12
N GLY A 575 6.26 -5.58 -23.67
CA GLY A 575 5.65 -5.60 -25.01
C GLY A 575 6.66 -5.95 -26.10
N LYS A 576 7.82 -5.27 -26.11
CA LYS A 576 8.91 -5.48 -27.08
C LYS A 576 9.51 -6.89 -27.01
N ARG A 577 9.73 -7.43 -25.81
CA ARG A 577 10.57 -8.63 -25.60
C ARG A 577 9.77 -9.89 -25.22
N LEU A 578 8.68 -9.75 -24.47
CA LEU A 578 7.79 -10.87 -24.11
C LEU A 578 6.61 -11.02 -25.09
N GLY A 579 6.26 -9.96 -25.82
CA GLY A 579 5.03 -9.90 -26.61
C GLY A 579 3.78 -9.67 -25.75
N VAL A 580 3.94 -9.28 -24.49
CA VAL A 580 2.85 -8.99 -23.55
C VAL A 580 3.16 -7.73 -22.79
N GLU A 581 2.25 -6.75 -22.83
CA GLU A 581 2.39 -5.54 -22.03
C GLU A 581 1.97 -5.78 -20.58
N LEU A 582 2.92 -5.67 -19.66
CA LEU A 582 2.71 -5.76 -18.23
C LEU A 582 2.83 -4.38 -17.57
N SER A 583 1.85 -4.03 -16.74
CA SER A 583 1.98 -2.89 -15.81
C SER A 583 2.91 -3.25 -14.65
N THR A 584 3.25 -2.28 -13.79
CA THR A 584 4.00 -2.52 -12.56
C THR A 584 3.37 -3.63 -11.70
N LEU A 585 2.05 -3.60 -11.50
CA LEU A 585 1.33 -4.65 -10.77
C LEU A 585 1.36 -6.00 -11.51
N GLY A 586 1.15 -5.99 -12.84
CA GLY A 586 1.20 -7.19 -13.67
C GLY A 586 2.57 -7.88 -13.63
N TYR A 587 3.66 -7.10 -13.69
CA TYR A 587 5.02 -7.62 -13.54
C TYR A 587 5.24 -8.19 -12.14
N ARG A 588 4.82 -7.50 -11.08
CA ARG A 588 4.94 -8.01 -9.70
C ARG A 588 4.26 -9.37 -9.54
N HIS A 589 3.01 -9.51 -9.97
CA HIS A 589 2.32 -10.80 -9.93
C HIS A 589 3.01 -11.88 -10.76
N THR A 590 3.52 -11.50 -11.94
CA THR A 590 4.30 -12.39 -12.81
C THR A 590 5.56 -12.89 -12.11
N ALA A 591 6.40 -11.98 -11.61
CA ALA A 591 7.66 -12.32 -10.95
C ALA A 591 7.42 -13.17 -9.70
N VAL A 592 6.45 -12.83 -8.86
CA VAL A 592 6.09 -13.62 -7.66
C VAL A 592 5.60 -15.02 -8.05
N GLY A 593 4.70 -15.13 -9.03
CA GLY A 593 4.19 -16.41 -9.52
C GLY A 593 5.28 -17.28 -10.15
N ILE A 594 6.19 -16.67 -10.91
CA ILE A 594 7.35 -17.33 -11.51
C ILE A 594 8.33 -17.80 -10.43
N GLY A 595 8.77 -16.89 -9.56
CA GLY A 595 9.79 -17.17 -8.57
C GLY A 595 9.34 -18.17 -7.51
N ARG A 596 8.04 -18.22 -7.16
CA ARG A 596 7.49 -19.26 -6.27
C ARG A 596 7.80 -20.68 -6.77
N VAL A 597 7.81 -20.89 -8.08
CA VAL A 597 8.03 -22.21 -8.69
C VAL A 597 9.47 -22.40 -9.16
N LYS A 598 10.14 -21.34 -9.62
CA LYS A 598 11.48 -21.42 -10.22
C LYS A 598 12.62 -21.14 -9.26
N VAL A 599 12.39 -20.35 -8.22
CA VAL A 599 13.37 -20.10 -7.15
C VAL A 599 13.05 -20.94 -5.91
N GLY A 600 11.80 -20.91 -5.47
CA GLY A 600 11.34 -21.67 -4.31
C GLY A 600 10.11 -21.05 -3.67
N GLU A 601 9.41 -21.84 -2.84
CA GLU A 601 8.14 -21.39 -2.26
C GLU A 601 8.28 -20.13 -1.41
N SER A 602 9.45 -19.92 -0.79
CA SER A 602 9.81 -18.74 -0.02
C SER A 602 9.86 -17.44 -0.82
N PHE A 603 10.15 -17.50 -2.12
CA PHE A 603 10.05 -16.35 -3.02
C PHE A 603 8.60 -15.88 -3.18
N GLY A 604 7.66 -16.84 -3.14
CA GLY A 604 6.21 -16.58 -3.20
C GLY A 604 5.55 -16.31 -1.85
N LYS A 605 6.16 -16.78 -0.75
CA LYS A 605 5.76 -16.48 0.64
C LYS A 605 6.30 -15.15 1.15
N GLY A 606 7.15 -14.47 0.39
CA GLY A 606 7.51 -13.08 0.64
C GLY A 606 6.28 -12.18 0.48
N TYR A 607 5.92 -11.46 1.54
CA TYR A 607 4.80 -10.52 1.65
C TYR A 607 3.51 -11.01 0.97
N GLN A 608 2.72 -11.81 1.70
CA GLN A 608 1.28 -11.76 1.52
C GLN A 608 0.83 -10.33 1.85
N ASP A 609 0.73 -9.51 0.80
CA ASP A 609 -0.13 -8.34 0.78
C ASP A 609 -1.56 -8.90 0.95
N GLU A 610 -2.11 -8.80 2.15
CA GLU A 610 -3.56 -8.72 2.27
C GLU A 610 -4.04 -7.70 1.24
N VAL A 611 -5.02 -8.14 0.47
CA VAL A 611 -5.43 -7.60 -0.82
C VAL A 611 -5.64 -6.09 -0.78
N GLY A 612 -4.88 -5.35 -1.60
CA GLY A 612 -5.33 -4.10 -2.19
C GLY A 612 -5.26 -2.85 -1.30
N GLU A 613 -4.92 -1.73 -1.95
CA GLU A 613 -4.93 -0.41 -1.36
C GLU A 613 -6.35 0.04 -0.97
N ILE A 614 -6.75 -0.21 0.27
CA ILE A 614 -7.76 0.56 1.03
C ILE A 614 -7.43 0.42 2.51
N GLU A 615 -6.84 1.46 3.10
CA GLU A 615 -6.74 1.57 4.57
C GLU A 615 -7.86 2.49 5.06
N GLU A 616 -9.00 1.95 5.46
CA GLU A 616 -9.91 2.64 6.38
C GLU A 616 -10.45 1.66 7.44
N ALA A 617 -10.53 2.20 8.67
CA ALA A 617 -10.94 1.65 9.96
C ALA A 617 -10.99 0.12 10.08
N GLU A 618 -10.07 -0.41 10.90
CA GLU A 618 -10.26 -1.70 11.56
C GLU A 618 -11.62 -1.65 12.29
N VAL A 619 -12.59 -2.42 11.79
CA VAL A 619 -13.72 -2.84 12.62
C VAL A 619 -13.16 -4.03 13.38
N ASP A 620 -12.89 -3.85 14.67
CA ASP A 620 -12.70 -4.97 15.60
C ASP A 620 -14.03 -5.74 15.63
N GLU A 621 -14.16 -6.73 14.76
CA GLU A 621 -15.10 -7.82 15.00
C GLU A 621 -14.35 -8.82 15.89
N GLU A 622 -14.52 -8.63 17.20
CA GLU A 622 -14.33 -9.67 18.20
C GLU A 622 -15.32 -10.82 17.93
N GLU A 623 -15.05 -11.64 16.91
CA GLU A 623 -15.54 -13.00 16.83
C GLU A 623 -14.41 -13.87 16.26
N GLU A 624 -13.77 -14.59 17.17
CA GLU A 624 -12.80 -15.62 16.91
C GLU A 624 -13.38 -16.66 15.92
N ASP A 625 -13.02 -16.55 14.63
CA ASP A 625 -13.09 -17.70 13.74
C ASP A 625 -11.89 -18.63 14.03
N LEU A 626 -12.01 -19.32 15.18
CA LEU A 626 -11.26 -20.49 15.63
C LEU A 626 -11.32 -21.70 14.65
N ILE A 627 -11.80 -21.49 13.41
CA ILE A 627 -11.90 -22.49 12.34
C ILE A 627 -10.95 -22.19 11.17
N GLU A 628 -10.20 -21.08 11.16
CA GLU A 628 -9.10 -20.88 10.19
C GLU A 628 -7.74 -21.46 10.64
N LEU A 629 -7.65 -21.95 11.89
CA LEU A 629 -6.43 -22.57 12.42
C LEU A 629 -6.18 -24.02 11.95
N GLN A 630 -7.02 -24.58 11.05
CA GLN A 630 -6.86 -25.94 10.53
C GLN A 630 -6.32 -26.05 9.10
N ASN A 631 -6.33 -24.98 8.29
CA ASN A 631 -5.97 -25.07 6.85
C ASN A 631 -4.56 -24.57 6.49
N SER A 632 -3.74 -24.22 7.47
CA SER A 632 -2.32 -23.96 7.24
C SER A 632 -1.50 -24.36 8.46
N ARG A 633 -1.17 -25.66 8.55
CA ARG A 633 -0.04 -26.12 9.38
C ARG A 633 1.24 -25.45 8.89
N THR A 634 1.56 -24.27 9.42
CA THR A 634 2.95 -23.94 9.75
C THR A 634 3.19 -24.40 11.17
N THR A 635 3.26 -25.71 11.34
CA THR A 635 3.94 -26.27 12.51
C THR A 635 5.36 -25.74 12.50
N VAL A 636 5.76 -25.21 13.66
CA VAL A 636 7.05 -24.63 14.07
C VAL A 636 8.26 -25.57 13.87
N MET A 637 8.14 -26.64 13.08
CA MET A 637 9.24 -27.55 12.71
C MET A 637 9.25 -27.78 11.20
N GLY A 638 9.77 -26.80 10.49
CA GLY A 638 10.07 -26.85 9.05
C GLY A 638 11.33 -26.03 8.76
N VAL A 639 12.36 -26.20 9.58
CA VAL A 639 13.68 -25.59 9.39
C VAL A 639 14.39 -26.33 8.25
N GLY A 640 14.36 -25.74 7.06
CA GLY A 640 15.04 -26.25 5.87
C GLY A 640 15.00 -25.26 4.71
N ASN A 641 15.94 -24.31 4.75
CA ASN A 641 16.45 -23.46 3.66
C ASN A 641 15.54 -22.34 3.10
N TYR A 642 15.50 -21.21 3.81
CA TYR A 642 15.00 -19.88 3.37
C TYR A 642 13.54 -19.54 3.69
N SER A 643 13.09 -19.68 4.95
CA SER A 643 11.94 -18.90 5.44
C SER A 643 12.44 -17.61 6.09
N VAL A 644 12.07 -16.44 5.56
CA VAL A 644 12.42 -15.14 6.17
C VAL A 644 11.35 -14.80 7.20
N SER A 645 11.67 -14.91 8.49
CA SER A 645 10.76 -14.51 9.58
C SER A 645 10.40 -13.02 9.47
N ILE A 646 9.18 -12.65 9.86
CA ILE A 646 8.69 -11.26 9.92
C ILE A 646 9.60 -10.38 10.80
N ASP A 647 10.26 -10.95 11.80
CA ASP A 647 11.18 -10.24 12.69
C ASP A 647 12.48 -9.80 12.00
N ILE A 648 12.87 -10.49 10.93
CA ILE A 648 14.06 -10.16 10.13
C ILE A 648 13.87 -8.82 9.40
N VAL A 649 12.63 -8.37 9.16
CA VAL A 649 12.35 -7.20 8.32
C VAL A 649 12.08 -5.91 9.11
N LYS A 650 12.15 -5.97 10.44
CA LYS A 650 11.97 -4.80 11.31
C LYS A 650 13.19 -3.86 11.27
N HIS A 651 14.39 -4.41 11.04
CA HIS A 651 15.65 -3.65 10.99
C HIS A 651 16.58 -4.20 9.89
N LEU A 652 17.44 -3.33 9.34
CA LEU A 652 18.57 -3.76 8.52
C LEU A 652 19.59 -4.42 9.45
N SER A 653 19.57 -5.76 9.52
CA SER A 653 20.45 -6.58 10.35
C SER A 653 21.29 -7.48 9.45
N THR A 654 22.41 -7.98 9.93
CA THR A 654 23.25 -8.92 9.16
C THR A 654 22.44 -10.13 8.69
N ARG A 655 21.60 -10.69 9.58
CA ARG A 655 20.71 -11.80 9.24
C ARG A 655 19.71 -11.45 8.14
N SER A 656 19.21 -10.21 8.08
CA SER A 656 18.31 -9.77 7.02
C SER A 656 19.02 -9.57 5.70
N ILE A 657 20.18 -8.92 5.72
CA ILE A 657 21.06 -8.74 4.57
C ILE A 657 21.39 -10.10 3.94
N ASP A 658 21.86 -11.09 4.72
CA ASP A 658 22.25 -12.40 4.21
C ASP A 658 21.07 -13.20 3.63
N ALA A 659 19.92 -13.17 4.30
CA ALA A 659 18.73 -13.88 3.84
C ALA A 659 18.22 -13.31 2.49
N PHE A 660 18.14 -11.99 2.36
CA PHE A 660 17.73 -11.35 1.11
C PHE A 660 18.79 -11.43 0.02
N ARG A 661 20.09 -11.43 0.37
CA ARG A 661 21.19 -11.69 -0.57
C ARG A 661 21.04 -13.05 -1.23
N ALA A 662 20.79 -14.09 -0.44
CA ALA A 662 20.58 -15.44 -0.98
C ALA A 662 19.36 -15.51 -1.90
N LEU A 663 18.26 -14.84 -1.54
CA LEU A 663 17.04 -14.79 -2.34
C LEU A 663 17.25 -14.05 -3.68
N SER A 664 17.84 -12.85 -3.66
CA SER A 664 18.20 -12.10 -4.88
C SER A 664 19.14 -12.91 -5.76
N THR A 665 20.18 -13.53 -5.18
CA THR A 665 21.13 -14.36 -5.94
C THR A 665 20.46 -15.56 -6.61
N ALA A 666 19.52 -16.22 -5.93
CA ALA A 666 18.77 -17.33 -6.52
C ALA A 666 17.88 -16.86 -7.69
N TRP A 667 17.31 -15.64 -7.60
CA TRP A 667 16.61 -15.00 -8.72
C TRP A 667 17.55 -14.65 -9.87
N HIS A 668 18.74 -14.12 -9.60
CA HIS A 668 19.75 -13.83 -10.63
C HIS A 668 20.15 -15.09 -11.40
N ARG A 669 20.37 -16.21 -10.71
CA ARG A 669 20.65 -17.52 -11.34
C ARG A 669 19.51 -17.99 -12.23
N PHE A 670 18.27 -17.82 -11.76
CA PHE A 670 17.10 -18.15 -12.56
C PHE A 670 17.04 -17.29 -13.83
N LEU A 671 17.25 -15.98 -13.72
CA LEU A 671 17.30 -15.08 -14.87
C LEU A 671 18.51 -15.33 -15.78
N GLY A 672 19.60 -15.88 -15.23
CA GLY A 672 20.88 -16.07 -15.93
C GLY A 672 21.71 -14.78 -16.03
N VAL A 673 21.62 -13.93 -15.00
CA VAL A 673 22.34 -12.64 -14.88
C VAL A 673 23.30 -12.63 -13.68
N ASP A 674 23.55 -13.77 -13.04
CA ASP A 674 24.39 -13.89 -11.86
C ASP A 674 25.90 -13.78 -12.12
N GLY A 675 26.31 -13.56 -13.38
CA GLY A 675 27.70 -13.38 -13.78
C GLY A 675 28.47 -14.69 -14.05
N GLN A 676 27.84 -15.86 -13.90
CA GLN A 676 28.44 -17.16 -14.25
C GLN A 676 28.21 -17.50 -15.73
N ALA A 677 28.94 -16.84 -16.62
CA ALA A 677 28.96 -17.22 -18.03
C ALA A 677 30.41 -17.26 -18.57
N GLN A 678 31.13 -18.33 -18.22
CA GLN A 678 32.12 -19.07 -19.02
C GLN A 678 32.85 -20.11 -18.15
N ALA A 679 32.19 -21.23 -17.86
CA ALA A 679 32.87 -22.48 -17.54
C ALA A 679 32.10 -23.61 -18.28
N PRO A 680 32.77 -24.46 -19.08
CA PRO A 680 32.09 -25.52 -19.82
C PRO A 680 31.35 -26.45 -18.86
N GLU A 681 30.16 -26.89 -19.26
CA GLU A 681 29.39 -27.91 -18.55
C GLU A 681 30.23 -29.16 -18.28
N GLU A 682 30.66 -29.36 -17.04
CA GLU A 682 31.04 -30.69 -16.58
C GLU A 682 29.76 -31.52 -16.40
N ARG A 683 29.53 -32.34 -17.43
CA ARG A 683 28.68 -33.53 -17.52
C ARG A 683 28.02 -33.96 -16.20
N ARG A 684 26.73 -33.67 -16.08
CA ARG A 684 25.83 -34.36 -15.14
C ARG A 684 25.61 -35.81 -15.60
N LEU A 685 26.04 -36.78 -14.80
CA LEU A 685 25.62 -38.18 -14.92
C LEU A 685 24.26 -38.42 -14.20
N PRO A 686 23.48 -39.44 -14.60
CA PRO A 686 22.03 -39.43 -14.50
C PRO A 686 21.48 -39.89 -13.14
N ARG A 687 20.27 -39.39 -12.84
CA ARG A 687 19.37 -39.75 -11.74
C ARG A 687 19.25 -41.27 -11.52
N LYS A 688 19.20 -41.69 -10.25
CA LYS A 688 18.43 -42.87 -9.81
C LYS A 688 17.52 -42.53 -8.62
N ARG A 689 16.23 -42.84 -8.78
CA ARG A 689 15.27 -43.22 -7.72
C ARG A 689 15.27 -44.77 -7.64
N PRO A 690 14.58 -45.43 -6.70
CA PRO A 690 14.41 -45.17 -5.26
C PRO A 690 14.65 -46.45 -4.39
N MET A 691 14.71 -46.24 -3.06
CA MET A 691 14.26 -47.15 -1.98
C MET A 691 15.11 -48.36 -1.51
N ARG A 692 15.27 -48.36 -0.17
CA ARG A 692 15.42 -49.44 0.83
C ARG A 692 16.74 -50.23 0.99
N GLU A 693 17.14 -50.21 2.27
CA GLU A 693 17.76 -51.27 3.08
C GLU A 693 19.16 -51.77 2.67
N SER A 694 20.16 -51.37 3.46
CA SER A 694 20.92 -52.33 4.27
C SER A 694 21.75 -51.62 5.33
N ILE A 695 21.67 -52.23 6.52
CA ILE A 695 22.18 -51.82 7.82
C ILE A 695 23.64 -52.27 7.98
N SER A 696 24.43 -51.42 8.68
CA SER A 696 25.63 -51.75 9.47
C SER A 696 26.87 -52.26 8.73
N ALA A 697 28.11 -52.07 9.20
CA ALA A 697 28.60 -51.78 10.55
C ALA A 697 29.86 -50.91 10.42
N LEU A 698 30.20 -50.04 11.37
CA LEU A 698 30.83 -50.34 12.66
C LEU A 698 30.91 -49.03 13.50
N PRO A 699 31.12 -49.06 14.82
CA PRO A 699 30.62 -49.98 15.83
C PRO A 699 29.82 -49.26 16.92
N ILE A 700 28.79 -49.94 17.40
CA ILE A 700 27.94 -49.59 18.54
C ILE A 700 28.78 -49.69 19.82
N HIS A 701 28.87 -48.61 20.60
CA HIS A 701 29.19 -48.69 22.03
C HIS A 701 27.94 -48.45 22.86
N ARG A 702 27.54 -49.55 23.51
CA ARG A 702 26.70 -49.74 24.70
C ARG A 702 26.06 -48.49 25.32
N LYS A 703 24.73 -48.58 25.45
CA LYS A 703 23.99 -47.98 26.56
C LYS A 703 24.64 -48.42 27.88
N GLU A 704 25.31 -47.50 28.56
CA GLU A 704 25.49 -47.55 30.00
C GLU A 704 24.54 -46.56 30.67
N LYS A 705 23.76 -47.14 31.57
CA LYS A 705 22.91 -46.61 32.64
C LYS A 705 22.91 -45.09 32.84
N ALA A 706 21.68 -44.59 32.99
CA ALA A 706 21.37 -43.39 33.76
C ALA A 706 22.22 -43.33 35.05
N VAL A 707 23.17 -42.41 35.07
CA VAL A 707 23.61 -41.78 36.32
C VAL A 707 22.86 -40.47 36.36
N ARG A 708 21.85 -40.40 37.24
CA ARG A 708 21.31 -39.12 37.69
C ARG A 708 22.45 -38.39 38.38
N VAL A 709 23.16 -37.52 37.67
CA VAL A 709 23.76 -36.37 38.32
C VAL A 709 22.61 -35.39 38.42
N GLU A 710 21.99 -35.31 39.61
CA GLU A 710 21.09 -34.21 39.92
C GLU A 710 21.90 -32.93 39.74
N ASP A 711 21.66 -32.21 38.65
CA ASP A 711 22.19 -30.88 38.47
C ASP A 711 21.48 -30.00 39.51
N ALA A 712 22.10 -29.85 40.68
CA ALA A 712 21.53 -29.16 41.83
C ALA A 712 21.08 -27.74 41.47
N ARG A 713 21.74 -27.12 40.48
CA ARG A 713 21.40 -25.81 39.93
C ARG A 713 20.15 -25.84 39.08
N ALA A 714 20.01 -26.83 38.18
CA ALA A 714 18.79 -27.02 37.40
C ALA A 714 17.59 -27.34 38.29
N ALA A 715 17.79 -28.16 39.34
CA ALA A 715 16.75 -28.47 40.32
C ALA A 715 16.35 -27.24 41.18
N ALA A 716 17.31 -26.35 41.51
CA ALA A 716 17.01 -25.09 42.20
C ALA A 716 16.24 -24.10 41.30
N VAL A 717 16.64 -23.96 40.04
CA VAL A 717 15.95 -23.13 39.05
C VAL A 717 14.54 -23.63 38.80
N GLN A 718 14.35 -24.94 38.67
CA GLN A 718 13.04 -25.54 38.48
C GLN A 718 12.12 -25.29 39.68
N ARG A 719 12.61 -25.47 40.92
CA ARG A 719 11.84 -25.15 42.15
C ARG A 719 11.47 -23.68 42.23
N ALA A 720 12.39 -22.78 41.92
CA ALA A 720 12.12 -21.34 41.89
C ALA A 720 11.08 -20.97 40.82
N LEU A 721 11.14 -21.56 39.63
CA LEU A 721 10.13 -21.37 38.59
C LEU A 721 8.74 -21.87 39.03
N GLN A 722 8.67 -23.02 39.72
CA GLN A 722 7.42 -23.55 40.26
C GLN A 722 6.82 -22.62 41.31
N GLN A 723 7.66 -22.07 42.20
CA GLN A 723 7.24 -21.10 43.21
C GLN A 723 6.70 -19.81 42.58
N VAL A 724 7.44 -19.21 41.64
CA VAL A 724 7.07 -17.92 41.04
C VAL A 724 5.85 -18.04 40.13
N LEU A 725 5.65 -19.19 39.48
CA LEU A 725 4.53 -19.41 38.57
C LEU A 725 3.32 -20.08 39.24
N GLY A 726 3.46 -20.59 40.46
CA GLY A 726 2.42 -21.31 41.19
C GLY A 726 1.95 -22.59 40.50
N LYS A 727 2.83 -23.25 39.71
CA LYS A 727 2.50 -24.43 38.89
C LYS A 727 3.53 -25.54 39.09
N GLN A 728 3.08 -26.80 39.01
CA GLN A 728 3.95 -27.98 39.11
C GLN A 728 4.68 -28.28 37.78
N ASP A 729 3.99 -28.12 36.65
CA ASP A 729 4.57 -28.25 35.31
C ASP A 729 5.02 -26.87 34.82
N VAL A 730 6.33 -26.63 34.87
CA VAL A 730 6.96 -25.37 34.47
C VAL A 730 8.12 -25.64 33.53
N GLY A 731 8.24 -24.78 32.53
CA GLY A 731 9.35 -24.76 31.59
C GLY A 731 9.60 -23.34 31.11
N PHE A 732 10.76 -23.13 30.50
CA PHE A 732 11.09 -21.87 29.85
C PHE A 732 10.18 -21.65 28.64
N ARG A 733 9.75 -20.40 28.42
CA ARG A 733 8.94 -20.02 27.26
C ARG A 733 9.74 -20.05 25.96
N SER A 734 11.07 -19.89 26.06
CA SER A 734 12.00 -20.00 24.95
C SER A 734 13.41 -20.31 25.44
N MET A 735 14.26 -20.80 24.54
CA MET A 735 15.67 -21.06 24.82
C MET A 735 16.43 -19.77 25.17
N GLU A 736 16.04 -18.63 24.59
CA GLU A 736 16.65 -17.32 24.88
C GLU A 736 16.30 -16.84 26.30
N GLN A 737 15.09 -17.15 26.80
CA GLN A 737 14.72 -16.86 28.18
C GLN A 737 15.56 -17.70 29.15
N GLU A 738 15.78 -18.97 28.84
CA GLU A 738 16.64 -19.87 29.61
C GLU A 738 18.08 -19.36 29.64
N GLN A 739 18.67 -19.07 28.47
CA GLN A 739 20.01 -18.51 28.36
C GLN A 739 20.16 -17.19 29.11
N ALA A 740 19.18 -16.29 29.01
CA ALA A 740 19.19 -15.03 29.73
C ALA A 740 19.14 -15.25 31.25
N LEU A 741 18.33 -16.18 31.75
CA LEU A 741 18.26 -16.48 33.18
C LEU A 741 19.60 -17.02 33.69
N TYR A 742 20.20 -17.98 32.97
CA TYR A 742 21.51 -18.51 33.34
C TYR A 742 22.60 -17.43 33.30
N ALA A 743 22.59 -16.54 32.30
CA ALA A 743 23.51 -15.41 32.25
C ALA A 743 23.36 -14.44 33.43
N VAL A 744 22.11 -14.21 33.91
CA VAL A 744 21.84 -13.42 35.12
C VAL A 744 22.35 -14.15 36.37
N LEU A 745 22.07 -15.44 36.52
CA LEU A 745 22.55 -16.26 37.64
C LEU A 745 24.08 -16.40 37.66
N ASP A 746 24.73 -16.34 36.49
CA ASP A 746 26.19 -16.29 36.32
C ASP A 746 26.76 -14.87 36.55
N LYS A 747 25.90 -13.89 36.87
CA LYS A 747 26.27 -12.48 37.14
C LYS A 747 27.06 -11.85 35.98
N THR A 748 26.74 -12.26 34.75
CA THR A 748 27.34 -11.68 33.54
C THR A 748 26.95 -10.21 33.44
N THR A 749 27.93 -9.30 33.38
CA THR A 749 27.70 -7.86 33.30
C THR A 749 28.75 -7.18 32.40
N PRO A 750 28.36 -6.26 31.49
CA PRO A 750 26.99 -5.81 31.22
C PRO A 750 26.18 -6.83 30.41
N LEU A 751 24.90 -7.03 30.79
CA LEU A 751 23.98 -7.94 30.10
C LEU A 751 22.77 -7.16 29.57
N VAL A 752 22.47 -7.30 28.28
CA VAL A 752 21.30 -6.72 27.63
C VAL A 752 20.40 -7.86 27.14
N VAL A 753 19.17 -7.94 27.67
CA VAL A 753 18.20 -8.98 27.31
C VAL A 753 17.04 -8.39 26.54
N VAL A 754 16.79 -8.91 25.34
CA VAL A 754 15.69 -8.47 24.46
C VAL A 754 14.71 -9.62 24.23
N LEU A 755 13.56 -9.57 24.92
CA LEU A 755 12.45 -10.52 24.76
C LEU A 755 11.14 -9.77 24.48
N PRO A 756 10.18 -10.33 23.71
CA PRO A 756 8.89 -9.69 23.43
C PRO A 756 8.07 -9.44 24.71
N THR A 757 7.05 -8.58 24.66
CA THR A 757 6.07 -8.43 25.74
C THR A 757 5.36 -9.77 25.95
N GLY A 758 5.22 -10.22 27.21
CA GLY A 758 4.79 -11.58 27.51
C GLY A 758 5.87 -12.66 27.33
N GLY A 759 7.08 -12.32 26.86
CA GLY A 759 8.21 -13.27 26.73
C GLY A 759 8.83 -13.75 28.04
N GLY A 760 8.27 -13.37 29.19
CA GLY A 760 8.72 -13.84 30.52
C GLY A 760 9.91 -13.07 31.11
N LYS A 761 10.12 -11.79 30.73
CA LYS A 761 11.20 -10.93 31.24
C LYS A 761 11.23 -10.80 32.76
N SER A 762 10.07 -10.73 33.41
CA SER A 762 10.00 -10.59 34.87
C SER A 762 10.67 -11.74 35.62
N LEU A 763 10.60 -12.97 35.06
CA LEU A 763 11.25 -14.13 35.66
C LEU A 763 12.77 -13.99 35.76
N LEU A 764 13.40 -13.16 34.91
CA LEU A 764 14.85 -12.98 34.89
C LEU A 764 15.40 -12.27 36.12
N PHE A 765 14.58 -11.53 36.86
CA PHE A 765 14.97 -10.91 38.13
C PHE A 765 14.20 -11.49 39.33
N THR A 766 13.03 -12.10 39.11
CA THR A 766 12.28 -12.76 40.18
C THR A 766 12.84 -14.15 40.54
N VAL A 767 13.26 -14.95 39.54
CA VAL A 767 13.81 -16.30 39.80
C VAL A 767 15.15 -16.24 40.53
N PRO A 768 16.12 -15.38 40.18
CA PRO A 768 17.35 -15.23 40.96
C PRO A 768 17.08 -14.81 42.41
N ALA A 769 16.08 -13.96 42.66
CA ALA A 769 15.70 -13.55 44.00
C ALA A 769 15.12 -14.69 44.87
N CYS A 770 14.65 -15.80 44.27
CA CYS A 770 14.28 -17.02 44.99
C CYS A 770 15.45 -17.96 45.26
N ILE A 771 16.51 -17.87 44.47
CA ILE A 771 17.64 -18.82 44.48
C ILE A 771 18.79 -18.27 45.33
N GLU A 772 19.06 -16.97 45.26
CA GLU A 772 20.13 -16.32 46.00
C GLU A 772 19.62 -15.90 47.40
N GLU A 773 20.01 -16.63 48.44
CA GLU A 773 19.63 -16.34 49.84
C GLU A 773 20.32 -15.08 50.41
N SER A 774 21.36 -14.55 49.73
CA SER A 774 22.11 -13.36 50.15
C SER A 774 22.30 -12.37 49.00
N GLY A 775 21.44 -11.35 48.91
CA GLY A 775 21.53 -10.29 47.92
C GLY A 775 20.25 -9.45 47.87
N VAL A 776 20.35 -8.24 47.29
CA VAL A 776 19.18 -7.38 47.02
C VAL A 776 19.13 -7.11 45.52
N THR A 777 18.00 -7.45 44.88
CA THR A 777 17.76 -7.14 43.47
C THR A 777 17.02 -5.81 43.34
N VAL A 778 17.67 -4.81 42.75
CA VAL A 778 17.06 -3.51 42.47
C VAL A 778 16.45 -3.49 41.08
N VAL A 779 15.14 -3.23 40.98
CA VAL A 779 14.40 -3.14 39.72
C VAL A 779 13.96 -1.69 39.49
N ILE A 780 14.55 -1.03 38.50
CA ILE A 780 14.22 0.35 38.14
C ILE A 780 13.17 0.33 37.02
N VAL A 781 12.02 0.97 37.25
CA VAL A 781 10.93 1.03 36.27
C VAL A 781 10.46 2.47 35.99
N PRO A 782 9.99 2.78 34.76
CA PRO A 782 9.62 4.15 34.39
C PRO A 782 8.20 4.59 34.83
N TYR A 783 7.30 3.67 35.17
CA TYR A 783 5.88 3.99 35.44
C TYR A 783 5.43 3.52 36.82
N ARG A 784 4.70 4.36 37.55
CA ARG A 784 4.16 4.02 38.89
C ARG A 784 3.16 2.87 38.90
N ALA A 785 2.24 2.82 37.94
CA ALA A 785 1.26 1.73 37.85
C ALA A 785 1.93 0.34 37.70
N LEU A 786 3.13 0.29 37.09
CA LEU A 786 3.90 -0.94 36.96
C LEU A 786 4.60 -1.36 38.27
N ILE A 787 4.90 -0.41 39.16
CA ILE A 787 5.48 -0.70 40.48
C ILE A 787 4.48 -1.46 41.33
N GLU A 788 3.25 -0.96 41.44
CA GLU A 788 2.19 -1.58 42.24
C GLU A 788 1.91 -3.02 41.76
N ASP A 789 1.81 -3.22 40.44
CA ASP A 789 1.62 -4.54 39.83
C ASP A 789 2.81 -5.49 40.08
N LEU A 790 4.05 -5.00 39.96
CA LEU A 790 5.24 -5.82 40.22
C LEU A 790 5.38 -6.20 41.69
N VAL A 791 5.23 -5.24 42.62
CA VAL A 791 5.33 -5.50 44.06
C VAL A 791 4.25 -6.50 44.48
N SER A 792 3.00 -6.28 44.07
CA SER A 792 1.89 -7.20 44.37
C SER A 792 2.19 -8.62 43.86
N ARG A 793 2.63 -8.75 42.60
CA ARG A 793 2.91 -10.06 41.98
C ARG A 793 4.08 -10.79 42.64
N ILE A 794 5.15 -10.09 42.99
CA ILE A 794 6.34 -10.69 43.60
C ILE A 794 6.04 -11.12 45.05
N CYS A 795 5.32 -10.29 45.83
CA CYS A 795 4.86 -10.66 47.17
C CYS A 795 3.93 -11.88 47.14
N ASN A 796 3.03 -11.97 46.15
CA ASN A 796 2.16 -13.14 45.97
C ASN A 796 2.93 -14.43 45.65
N CYS A 797 4.18 -14.34 45.20
CA CYS A 797 5.08 -15.49 45.01
C CYS A 797 5.84 -15.91 46.29
N GLY A 798 5.56 -15.25 47.43
CA GLY A 798 6.24 -15.48 48.70
C GLY A 798 7.66 -14.92 48.76
N ILE A 799 7.98 -13.92 47.93
CA ILE A 799 9.28 -13.24 47.89
C ILE A 799 9.14 -11.90 48.59
N ASP A 800 10.06 -11.58 49.50
CA ASP A 800 10.07 -10.29 50.18
C ASP A 800 10.39 -9.17 49.16
N CYS A 801 9.38 -8.35 48.87
CA CYS A 801 9.45 -7.30 47.87
C CYS A 801 8.78 -6.03 48.37
N MET A 802 9.42 -4.90 48.12
CA MET A 802 8.88 -3.59 48.48
C MET A 802 9.10 -2.55 47.38
N GLU A 803 8.20 -1.58 47.32
CA GLU A 803 8.50 -0.30 46.67
C GLU A 803 9.44 0.50 47.59
N TRP A 804 10.53 1.02 47.03
CA TRP A 804 11.38 1.91 47.80
C TRP A 804 10.73 3.28 48.00
N LYS A 805 10.63 3.72 49.25
CA LYS A 805 10.20 5.08 49.63
C LYS A 805 11.29 5.79 50.43
N HIS A 806 11.26 7.11 50.39
CA HIS A 806 12.24 7.95 51.07
C HIS A 806 12.22 7.69 52.58
N GLY A 807 13.40 7.45 53.16
CA GLY A 807 13.56 7.14 54.59
C GLY A 807 13.39 5.67 54.98
N GLU A 808 13.10 4.77 54.03
CA GLU A 808 12.85 3.36 54.33
C GLU A 808 14.14 2.51 54.35
N ASN A 809 14.34 1.73 55.42
CA ASN A 809 15.56 0.99 55.70
C ASN A 809 15.41 -0.55 55.64
N ASN A 810 14.26 -1.07 55.22
CA ASN A 810 13.98 -2.51 55.23
C ASN A 810 14.73 -3.25 54.10
N PRO A 811 15.53 -4.30 54.36
CA PRO A 811 16.30 -5.02 53.35
C PRO A 811 15.49 -6.15 52.68
N ALA A 812 14.47 -5.80 51.89
CA ALA A 812 13.73 -6.79 51.10
C ALA A 812 14.61 -7.43 50.01
N SER A 813 14.33 -8.68 49.63
CA SER A 813 15.05 -9.42 48.59
C SER A 813 14.93 -8.76 47.20
N VAL A 814 13.79 -8.11 46.93
CA VAL A 814 13.55 -7.31 45.72
C VAL A 814 13.09 -5.91 46.09
N VAL A 815 13.77 -4.89 45.56
CA VAL A 815 13.42 -3.48 45.78
C VAL A 815 13.07 -2.86 44.43
N VAL A 816 11.82 -2.44 44.26
CA VAL A 816 11.35 -1.77 43.05
C VAL A 816 11.36 -0.26 43.28
N VAL A 817 11.95 0.49 42.35
CA VAL A 817 12.07 1.96 42.43
C VAL A 817 11.72 2.60 41.10
N SER A 818 11.08 3.77 41.13
CA SER A 818 10.81 4.54 39.93
C SER A 818 12.08 5.24 39.42
N ALA A 819 12.19 5.39 38.10
CA ALA A 819 13.40 5.95 37.48
C ALA A 819 13.70 7.41 37.91
N ASP A 820 12.67 8.21 38.17
CA ASP A 820 12.77 9.57 38.69
C ASP A 820 13.32 9.61 40.12
N VAL A 821 12.93 8.66 40.97
CA VAL A 821 13.41 8.55 42.35
C VAL A 821 14.83 7.96 42.41
N ALA A 822 15.15 7.00 41.55
CA ALA A 822 16.51 6.44 41.45
C ALA A 822 17.54 7.47 40.95
N GLY A 823 17.09 8.47 40.19
CA GLY A 823 17.92 9.55 39.64
C GLY A 823 18.03 10.80 40.52
N ASP A 824 17.31 10.90 41.63
CA ASP A 824 17.37 12.07 42.52
C ASP A 824 18.68 12.09 43.34
N ILE A 825 19.57 13.01 42.99
CA ILE A 825 20.87 13.22 43.65
C ILE A 825 20.84 14.35 44.69
N THR A 826 19.71 15.04 44.87
CA THR A 826 19.63 16.33 45.58
C THR A 826 18.99 16.25 46.96
N SER A 827 18.20 15.21 47.25
CA SER A 827 17.52 15.05 48.54
C SER A 827 18.38 14.30 49.57
N ASN A 828 18.45 14.84 50.81
CA ASN A 828 19.08 14.14 51.94
C ASN A 828 18.25 12.87 52.27
N GLY A 829 18.81 11.68 52.02
CA GLY A 829 18.11 10.40 52.13
C GLY A 829 17.84 9.69 50.79
N ASN A 830 18.55 10.08 49.72
CA ASN A 830 18.39 9.52 48.38
C ASN A 830 18.70 8.01 48.25
N PHE A 831 18.10 7.38 47.25
CA PHE A 831 18.24 5.95 46.95
C PHE A 831 19.71 5.54 46.76
N LEU A 832 20.51 6.40 46.12
CA LEU A 832 21.95 6.18 45.89
C LEU A 832 22.78 6.18 47.19
N GLY A 833 22.40 7.00 48.17
CA GLY A 833 22.99 7.00 49.51
C GLY A 833 22.70 5.70 50.27
N ARG A 834 21.51 5.12 50.10
CA ARG A 834 21.14 3.79 50.64
C ARG A 834 21.95 2.66 49.98
N VAL A 835 22.08 2.65 48.66
CA VAL A 835 22.90 1.64 47.95
C VAL A 835 24.34 1.71 48.44
N SER A 836 24.87 2.92 48.65
CA SER A 836 26.23 3.14 49.16
C SER A 836 26.42 2.69 50.62
N SER A 837 25.45 2.93 51.51
CA SER A 837 25.53 2.52 52.93
C SER A 837 25.32 1.01 53.13
N THR A 838 24.49 0.37 52.31
CA THR A 838 24.21 -1.07 52.34
C THR A 838 25.40 -1.89 51.78
N LEU A 839 26.07 -1.37 50.75
CA LEU A 839 27.32 -1.95 50.22
C LEU A 839 28.48 -1.83 51.23
N TYR A 840 28.55 -0.73 51.98
CA TYR A 840 29.58 -0.53 53.02
C TYR A 840 29.40 -1.45 54.24
N SER A 841 28.16 -1.73 54.64
CA SER A 841 27.84 -2.61 55.77
C SER A 841 28.02 -4.09 55.42
N ALA A 842 27.69 -4.51 54.19
CA ALA A 842 27.99 -5.86 53.70
C ALA A 842 29.51 -6.14 53.57
N ALA A 843 30.30 -5.14 53.19
CA ALA A 843 31.76 -5.26 53.11
C ALA A 843 32.45 -5.40 54.48
N LEU A 844 31.80 -4.94 55.57
CA LEU A 844 32.29 -5.10 56.94
C LEU A 844 31.89 -6.45 57.55
N ALA A 845 30.73 -7.01 57.19
CA ALA A 845 30.29 -8.33 57.65
C ALA A 845 31.10 -9.49 57.02
N GLY A 846 31.56 -9.32 55.78
CA GLY A 846 32.37 -10.34 55.06
C GLY A 846 33.83 -10.46 55.48
N LYS A 847 34.29 -9.74 56.52
CA LYS A 847 35.65 -9.86 57.09
C LYS A 847 35.69 -10.67 58.40
N SER A 848 34.59 -11.32 58.75
CA SER A 848 34.46 -12.14 59.97
C SER A 848 33.57 -13.37 59.71
N ALA A 849 34.02 -14.27 58.84
CA ALA A 849 33.72 -15.72 58.84
C ALA A 849 34.48 -16.40 57.70
#